data_AF-A0A9P8D9H8-F1
#
_entry.id   AF-A0A9P8D9H8-F1
#
_cell.length_a   1.000
_cell.length_b   1.000
_cell.length_c   1.000
_cell.angle_alpha   90.00
_cell.angle_beta   90.00
_cell.angle_gamma   90.00
#
_symmetry.space_group_name_H-M   'P 1'
#
loop_
_entity.id
_entity.type
_entity.pdbx_description
1 polymer ?
#
loop_
_entity_poly.entity_id
_entity_poly.type
_entity_poly.pdbx_seq_one_letter_code
_entity_poly.pdbx_strand_id
1 'polypeptide(L)'
;MTDAAVEAALASTTEAPTPAPTFEGENKFQHAISAWRTIDLTTLVSTLDNTASDIVAYQRDSTVQRKELAQKTKEFRKLDDAAKLTEIKGLLKSYQTFIDLLTNHSKSVNSAFLQTYASFSDAPDPYPLLEASVDSMLLSEDTLPKITEENQHLQENVSKLSSQLEETESKLQNERKVRRELEDNLEKRVKEVETSWNAVLEEKTDNWEAKEKALEDKLEKQERLLTEMRASYEVNQRLGKNGDDQEVHRNNVSSAELEMLHADLDRTSSRLAEVEARNEQMRLELAQAKSSAQQQPETSLEDDPGYMRVRSENQSMIRKLDAARVEKEGLKRELDGKLRSTEREVNTLKEERDTLKSKVQKWSDYEDIKQELEVLKSIEFSTGDDDEVREHPEAKDAEGNSLEKLLLARNKKLGDELTVLRVSHNDLQSRLEDLEEELSKTTAELERAQKLNQKLESDLETIQEEGANAFPSGASVAGTYVTRAMGRKSGRISPTSSIISGMDPRMGGGEPGERVYGGGSGMLPMVTAQRDRYKKKNAELEEELSDTHRTVSQLRQEVAALQKDNLNLYEKTRYVSTYNRGGGAATSSAYGANPNPSTVSIGETGNPGIAMDRYRQAYESNISPFAAFRGRESARAYKRMSLPERAVYSLTRTVLASRTSRNLFAAYCVALHLLVFVTLYWLSSSDVQRVTHLESAAAAAAGVAGGSLGSPMDGAPKDPAK
;
A
#
# COMPACT_ATOMS: atom_id res chain seq x y z
N MET A 1 43.74 -2.25 -10.89
CA MET A 1 42.69 -2.11 -9.86
C MET A 1 42.33 -0.64 -9.67
N THR A 2 42.00 0.08 -10.75
CA THR A 2 41.63 1.51 -10.68
C THR A 2 40.59 1.94 -11.72
N ASP A 3 40.02 1.01 -12.52
CA ASP A 3 38.98 1.37 -13.50
C ASP A 3 37.57 0.89 -13.12
N ALA A 4 37.42 -0.14 -12.28
CA ALA A 4 36.10 -0.64 -11.89
C ALA A 4 35.37 0.23 -10.84
N ALA A 5 36.07 1.17 -10.20
CA ALA A 5 35.49 2.05 -9.17
C ALA A 5 34.92 3.36 -9.73
N VAL A 6 35.34 3.77 -10.95
CA VAL A 6 34.85 4.99 -11.60
C VAL A 6 33.56 4.74 -12.37
N GLU A 7 33.41 3.53 -12.92
CA GLU A 7 32.21 3.13 -13.69
C GLU A 7 30.98 2.89 -12.79
N ALA A 8 31.18 2.54 -11.52
CA ALA A 8 30.10 2.37 -10.54
C ALA A 8 29.54 3.71 -9.99
N ALA A 9 30.28 4.81 -10.12
CA ALA A 9 29.82 6.13 -9.67
C ALA A 9 28.95 6.85 -10.72
N LEU A 10 29.11 6.52 -12.01
CA LEU A 10 28.34 7.11 -13.12
C LEU A 10 27.03 6.38 -13.46
N ALA A 11 26.79 5.19 -12.89
CA ALA A 11 25.56 4.42 -13.15
C ALA A 11 24.38 4.77 -12.21
N SER A 12 24.52 5.76 -11.33
CA SER A 12 23.49 6.16 -10.35
C SER A 12 22.60 7.34 -10.77
N THR A 13 22.74 7.84 -12.01
CA THR A 13 21.97 9.00 -12.51
C THR A 13 21.25 8.69 -13.83
N THR A 14 20.37 7.70 -13.82
CA THR A 14 19.29 7.59 -14.81
C THR A 14 18.00 7.20 -14.10
N GLU A 15 17.56 8.08 -13.22
CA GLU A 15 16.17 8.12 -12.77
C GLU A 15 15.33 8.52 -14.00
N ALA A 16 14.56 7.58 -14.53
CA ALA A 16 13.55 7.88 -15.52
C ALA A 16 12.62 8.95 -14.93
N PRO A 17 12.33 10.06 -15.63
CA PRO A 17 11.43 11.06 -15.11
C PRO A 17 10.06 10.41 -14.97
N THR A 18 9.66 10.13 -13.73
CA THR A 18 8.25 10.04 -13.37
C THR A 18 7.56 11.26 -13.99
N PRO A 19 6.43 11.11 -14.69
CA PRO A 19 5.69 12.26 -15.18
C PRO A 19 5.30 13.08 -13.94
N ALA A 20 6.02 14.17 -13.73
CA ALA A 20 5.66 15.17 -12.73
C ALA A 20 4.20 15.57 -13.02
N PRO A 21 3.36 15.72 -11.97
CA PRO A 21 2.03 16.28 -12.16
C PRO A 21 2.19 17.60 -12.90
N THR A 22 1.50 17.71 -14.03
CA THR A 22 1.67 18.77 -15.02
C THR A 22 1.65 20.16 -14.38
N PHE A 23 2.81 20.81 -14.33
CA PHE A 23 3.06 22.21 -13.94
C PHE A 23 2.33 23.25 -14.84
N GLU A 24 1.46 22.81 -15.73
CA GLU A 24 0.64 23.70 -16.58
C GLU A 24 -0.51 24.35 -15.83
N GLY A 25 -1.01 23.72 -14.76
CA GLY A 25 -2.08 24.28 -13.92
C GLY A 25 -1.60 25.50 -13.14
N GLU A 26 -0.42 25.42 -12.54
CA GLU A 26 0.16 26.49 -11.70
C GLU A 26 0.39 27.79 -12.49
N ASN A 27 0.82 27.68 -13.75
CA ASN A 27 0.98 28.82 -14.64
C ASN A 27 -0.37 29.47 -15.01
N LYS A 28 -1.43 28.68 -15.17
CA LYS A 28 -2.79 29.18 -15.44
C LYS A 28 -3.38 29.88 -14.22
N PHE A 29 -3.15 29.34 -13.02
CA PHE A 29 -3.53 29.97 -11.76
C PHE A 29 -2.82 31.30 -11.55
N GLN A 30 -1.51 31.37 -11.75
CA GLN A 30 -0.76 32.61 -11.60
C GLN A 30 -1.16 33.67 -12.65
N HIS A 31 -1.39 33.26 -13.89
CA HIS A 31 -1.88 34.14 -14.95
C HIS A 31 -3.31 34.65 -14.65
N ALA A 32 -4.19 33.79 -14.13
CA ALA A 32 -5.52 34.22 -13.73
C ALA A 32 -5.48 35.19 -12.57
N ILE A 33 -4.67 34.91 -11.55
CA ILE A 33 -4.49 35.81 -10.39
C ILE A 33 -3.97 37.17 -10.86
N SER A 34 -2.98 37.22 -11.76
CA SER A 34 -2.46 38.50 -12.27
C SER A 34 -3.49 39.25 -13.11
N ALA A 35 -4.27 38.56 -13.94
CA ALA A 35 -5.36 39.16 -14.72
C ALA A 35 -6.45 39.76 -13.81
N TRP A 36 -6.96 38.98 -12.84
CA TRP A 36 -7.98 39.45 -11.89
C TRP A 36 -7.48 40.56 -10.96
N ARG A 37 -6.18 40.58 -10.65
CA ARG A 37 -5.54 41.66 -9.90
C ARG A 37 -5.38 42.95 -10.72
N THR A 38 -5.22 42.82 -12.03
CA THR A 38 -5.12 43.96 -12.96
C THR A 38 -6.48 44.58 -13.24
N ILE A 39 -7.54 43.76 -13.29
CA ILE A 39 -8.93 44.22 -13.43
C ILE A 39 -9.37 45.02 -12.21
N ASP A 40 -8.91 44.63 -11.01
CA ASP A 40 -9.21 45.26 -9.73
C ASP A 40 -10.70 45.63 -9.62
N LEU A 41 -11.52 44.59 -9.40
CA LEU A 41 -12.97 44.71 -9.39
C LEU A 41 -13.47 45.86 -8.51
N THR A 42 -12.79 46.12 -7.40
CA THR A 42 -13.09 47.18 -6.45
C THR A 42 -13.03 48.57 -7.08
N THR A 43 -11.95 48.89 -7.79
CA THR A 43 -11.81 50.19 -8.45
C THR A 43 -12.70 50.25 -9.69
N LEU A 44 -12.81 49.17 -10.47
CA LEU A 44 -13.66 49.09 -11.65
C LEU A 44 -15.13 49.35 -11.31
N VAL A 45 -15.67 48.73 -10.25
CA VAL A 45 -17.06 48.97 -9.79
C VAL A 45 -17.26 50.45 -9.45
N SER A 46 -16.33 51.07 -8.73
CA SER A 46 -16.43 52.50 -8.41
C SER A 46 -16.45 53.40 -9.65
N THR A 47 -15.66 53.05 -10.68
CA THR A 47 -15.67 53.80 -11.95
C THR A 47 -16.97 53.59 -12.71
N LEU A 48 -17.52 52.38 -12.68
CA LEU A 48 -18.79 52.04 -13.32
C LEU A 48 -19.96 52.77 -12.66
N ASP A 49 -19.98 52.85 -11.33
CA ASP A 49 -20.98 53.58 -10.57
C ASP A 49 -20.98 55.08 -10.92
N ASN A 50 -19.80 55.69 -11.09
CA ASN A 50 -19.68 57.07 -11.57
C ASN A 50 -20.24 57.22 -12.99
N THR A 51 -19.89 56.31 -13.92
CA THR A 51 -20.44 56.35 -15.28
C THR A 51 -21.95 56.12 -15.33
N ALA A 52 -22.49 55.28 -14.45
CA ALA A 52 -23.93 55.05 -14.32
C ALA A 52 -24.64 56.30 -13.80
N SER A 53 -24.06 56.98 -12.82
CA SER A 53 -24.55 58.29 -12.34
C SER A 53 -24.56 59.33 -13.46
N ASP A 54 -23.49 59.40 -14.25
CA ASP A 54 -23.39 60.32 -15.39
C ASP A 54 -24.45 60.02 -16.46
N ILE A 55 -24.69 58.74 -16.79
CA ILE A 55 -25.75 58.31 -17.72
C ILE A 55 -27.13 58.79 -17.23
N VAL A 56 -27.41 58.64 -15.94
CA VAL A 56 -28.68 59.10 -15.34
C VAL A 56 -28.80 60.63 -15.43
N ALA A 57 -27.72 61.36 -15.16
CA ALA A 57 -27.68 62.81 -15.31
C ALA A 57 -27.93 63.23 -16.76
N TYR A 58 -27.22 62.63 -17.73
CA TYR A 58 -27.42 62.88 -19.16
C TYR A 58 -28.83 62.53 -19.64
N GLN A 59 -29.45 61.48 -19.10
CA GLN A 59 -30.82 61.13 -19.41
C GLN A 59 -31.80 62.22 -18.93
N ARG A 60 -31.61 62.75 -17.71
CA ARG A 60 -32.41 63.90 -17.22
C ARG A 60 -32.18 65.13 -18.09
N ASP A 61 -30.93 65.49 -18.35
CA ASP A 61 -30.58 66.69 -19.12
C ASP A 61 -31.08 66.62 -20.56
N SER A 62 -30.99 65.47 -21.21
CA SER A 62 -31.54 65.27 -22.56
C SER A 62 -33.05 65.49 -22.60
N THR A 63 -33.79 65.04 -21.57
CA THR A 63 -35.25 65.26 -21.51
C THR A 63 -35.62 66.73 -21.28
N VAL A 64 -34.85 67.45 -20.47
CA VAL A 64 -35.06 68.88 -20.19
C VAL A 64 -34.73 69.70 -21.41
N GLN A 65 -33.55 69.52 -22.00
CA GLN A 65 -33.11 70.26 -23.19
C GLN A 65 -34.02 69.99 -24.39
N ARG A 66 -34.53 68.76 -24.56
CA ARG A 66 -35.51 68.44 -25.61
C ARG A 66 -36.81 69.24 -25.43
N LYS A 67 -37.30 69.38 -24.19
CA LYS A 67 -38.48 70.20 -23.88
C LYS A 67 -38.22 71.69 -24.16
N GLU A 68 -37.06 72.20 -23.74
CA GLU A 68 -36.66 73.59 -24.01
C GLU A 68 -36.52 73.87 -25.51
N LEU A 69 -35.96 72.95 -26.29
CA LEU A 69 -35.86 73.06 -27.74
C LEU A 69 -37.23 73.05 -28.42
N ALA A 70 -38.13 72.18 -28.00
CA ALA A 70 -39.51 72.16 -28.49
C ALA A 70 -40.23 73.47 -28.19
N GLN A 71 -40.00 74.05 -27.00
CA GLN A 71 -40.56 75.34 -26.61
C GLN A 71 -39.98 76.50 -27.42
N LYS A 72 -38.65 76.60 -27.56
CA LYS A 72 -37.99 77.60 -28.42
C LYS A 72 -38.43 77.49 -29.88
N THR A 73 -38.65 76.28 -30.39
CA THR A 73 -39.17 76.06 -31.75
C THR A 73 -40.61 76.55 -31.89
N LYS A 74 -41.43 76.35 -30.86
CA LYS A 74 -42.83 76.83 -30.81
C LYS A 74 -42.90 78.35 -30.70
N GLU A 75 -42.01 78.96 -29.93
CA GLU A 75 -41.89 80.42 -29.77
C GLU A 75 -41.39 81.07 -31.06
N PHE A 76 -40.35 80.51 -31.68
CA PHE A 76 -39.84 80.94 -32.98
C PHE A 76 -40.92 80.95 -34.08
N ARG A 77 -41.82 79.96 -34.08
CA ARG A 77 -42.93 79.89 -35.05
C ARG A 77 -43.94 81.04 -34.90
N LYS A 78 -44.06 81.63 -33.71
CA LYS A 78 -45.01 82.73 -33.40
C LYS A 78 -44.46 84.12 -33.74
N LEU A 79 -43.17 84.25 -34.01
CA LEU A 79 -42.53 85.52 -34.36
C LEU A 79 -42.95 86.01 -35.75
N ASP A 80 -42.82 87.31 -36.00
CA ASP A 80 -42.93 87.94 -37.31
C ASP A 80 -41.67 87.69 -38.16
N ASP A 81 -41.75 87.86 -39.47
CA ASP A 81 -40.69 87.41 -40.39
C ASP A 81 -39.37 88.17 -40.25
N ALA A 82 -39.42 89.44 -39.80
CA ALA A 82 -38.21 90.21 -39.47
C ALA A 82 -37.50 89.68 -38.21
N ALA A 83 -38.26 89.30 -37.18
CA ALA A 83 -37.72 88.70 -35.96
C ALA A 83 -37.29 87.23 -36.15
N LYS A 84 -37.94 86.47 -37.04
CA LYS A 84 -37.47 85.12 -37.42
C LYS A 84 -36.08 85.14 -38.03
N LEU A 85 -35.79 86.14 -38.88
CA LEU A 85 -34.48 86.29 -39.52
C LEU A 85 -33.34 86.53 -38.50
N THR A 86 -33.62 87.21 -37.39
CA THR A 86 -32.64 87.45 -36.32
C THR A 86 -32.51 86.25 -35.37
N GLU A 87 -33.60 85.57 -35.06
CA GLU A 87 -33.62 84.46 -34.08
C GLU A 87 -33.21 83.08 -34.64
N ILE A 88 -33.27 82.87 -35.97
CA ILE A 88 -33.02 81.56 -36.58
C ILE A 88 -31.62 81.02 -36.30
N LYS A 89 -30.63 81.91 -36.18
CA LYS A 89 -29.25 81.57 -35.82
C LYS A 89 -29.16 81.07 -34.38
N GLY A 90 -29.95 81.64 -33.46
CA GLY A 90 -30.04 81.20 -32.07
C GLY A 90 -30.71 79.83 -31.94
N LEU A 91 -31.80 79.61 -32.68
CA LEU A 91 -32.50 78.33 -32.72
C LEU A 91 -31.59 77.22 -33.29
N LEU A 92 -30.93 77.47 -34.42
CA LEU A 92 -30.01 76.52 -35.03
C LEU A 92 -28.85 76.15 -34.08
N LYS A 93 -28.28 77.16 -33.38
CA LYS A 93 -27.22 76.92 -32.40
C LYS A 93 -27.70 76.07 -31.21
N SER A 94 -28.96 76.22 -30.79
CA SER A 94 -29.55 75.37 -29.76
C SER A 94 -29.76 73.92 -30.21
N TYR A 95 -30.19 73.68 -31.45
CA TYR A 95 -30.26 72.34 -32.04
C TYR A 95 -28.86 71.71 -32.16
N GLN A 96 -27.87 72.48 -32.63
CA GLN A 96 -26.48 72.02 -32.73
C GLN A 96 -25.94 71.60 -31.36
N THR A 97 -26.16 72.42 -30.33
CA THR A 97 -25.69 72.12 -28.96
C THR A 97 -26.33 70.85 -28.41
N PHE A 98 -27.63 70.62 -28.67
CA PHE A 98 -28.30 69.38 -28.26
C PHE A 98 -27.78 68.14 -29.00
N ILE A 99 -27.50 68.26 -30.30
CA ILE A 99 -26.91 67.17 -31.11
C ILE A 99 -25.49 66.87 -30.62
N ASP A 100 -24.68 67.89 -30.33
CA ASP A 100 -23.32 67.73 -29.82
C ASP A 100 -23.32 67.05 -28.44
N LEU A 101 -24.24 67.44 -27.55
CA LEU A 101 -24.41 66.81 -26.24
C LEU A 101 -24.84 65.34 -26.35
N LEU A 102 -25.80 65.02 -27.23
CA LEU A 102 -26.22 63.65 -27.49
C LEU A 102 -25.08 62.79 -28.06
N THR A 103 -24.29 63.37 -28.97
CA THR A 103 -23.15 62.70 -29.61
C THR A 103 -22.03 62.46 -28.61
N ASN A 104 -21.71 63.43 -27.76
CA ASN A 104 -20.69 63.29 -26.72
C ASN A 104 -21.10 62.29 -25.65
N HIS A 105 -22.37 62.29 -25.23
CA HIS A 105 -22.91 61.28 -24.32
C HIS A 105 -22.77 59.87 -24.91
N SER A 106 -23.23 59.67 -26.15
CA SER A 106 -23.10 58.37 -26.84
C SER A 106 -21.64 57.91 -26.94
N LYS A 107 -20.70 58.83 -27.26
CA LYS A 107 -19.26 58.51 -27.27
C LYS A 107 -18.73 58.12 -25.90
N SER A 108 -19.12 58.84 -24.84
CA SER A 108 -18.67 58.54 -23.47
C SER A 108 -19.17 57.18 -22.99
N VAL A 109 -20.45 56.85 -23.23
CA VAL A 109 -21.03 55.54 -22.86
C VAL A 109 -20.39 54.40 -23.65
N ASN A 110 -20.22 54.56 -24.96
CA ASN A 110 -19.56 53.54 -25.79
C ASN A 110 -18.09 53.34 -25.37
N SER A 111 -17.39 54.41 -25.01
CA SER A 111 -16.01 54.33 -24.52
C SER A 111 -15.93 53.59 -23.18
N ALA A 112 -16.80 53.90 -22.23
CA ALA A 112 -16.86 53.22 -20.93
C ALA A 112 -17.23 51.73 -21.07
N PHE A 113 -18.18 51.41 -21.96
CA PHE A 113 -18.55 50.03 -22.26
C PHE A 113 -17.39 49.25 -22.90
N LEU A 114 -16.70 49.81 -23.89
CA LEU A 114 -15.58 49.12 -24.53
C LEU A 114 -14.39 48.92 -23.59
N GLN A 115 -14.11 49.90 -22.73
CA GLN A 115 -13.04 49.80 -21.73
C GLN A 115 -13.31 48.68 -20.72
N THR A 116 -14.55 48.56 -20.26
CA THR A 116 -14.96 47.50 -19.33
C THR A 116 -14.99 46.14 -20.01
N TYR A 117 -15.56 46.05 -21.21
CA TYR A 117 -15.55 44.83 -22.00
C TYR A 117 -14.13 44.32 -22.28
N ALA A 118 -13.20 45.18 -22.67
CA ALA A 118 -11.81 44.80 -22.92
C ALA A 118 -11.10 44.26 -21.66
N SER A 119 -11.40 44.82 -20.48
CA SER A 119 -10.83 44.32 -19.22
C SER A 119 -11.35 42.91 -18.84
N PHE A 120 -12.59 42.59 -19.20
CA PHE A 120 -13.19 41.27 -18.92
C PHE A 120 -12.94 40.24 -20.02
N SER A 121 -12.72 40.65 -21.28
CA SER A 121 -12.50 39.72 -22.39
C SER A 121 -11.20 38.93 -22.26
N ASP A 122 -10.18 39.53 -21.64
CA ASP A 122 -8.86 38.94 -21.46
C ASP A 122 -8.77 38.15 -20.14
N ALA A 123 -9.80 38.22 -19.30
CA ALA A 123 -9.86 37.57 -18.00
C ALA A 123 -10.30 36.10 -18.13
N PRO A 124 -9.54 35.12 -17.60
CA PRO A 124 -10.00 33.74 -17.54
C PRO A 124 -11.15 33.59 -16.52
N ASP A 125 -12.10 32.69 -16.80
CA ASP A 125 -13.23 32.37 -15.92
C ASP A 125 -12.73 31.93 -14.52
N PRO A 126 -13.19 32.58 -13.43
CA PRO A 126 -12.74 32.26 -12.08
C PRO A 126 -13.38 30.98 -11.52
N TYR A 127 -14.51 30.52 -12.06
CA TYR A 127 -15.25 29.38 -11.47
C TYR A 127 -14.43 28.08 -11.46
N PRO A 128 -13.82 27.63 -12.57
CA PRO A 128 -13.02 26.40 -12.59
C PRO A 128 -11.77 26.48 -11.70
N LEU A 129 -11.22 27.68 -11.53
CA LEU A 129 -10.06 27.91 -10.67
C LEU A 129 -10.43 27.82 -9.19
N LEU A 130 -11.59 28.37 -8.82
CA LEU A 130 -12.12 28.26 -7.46
C LEU A 130 -12.47 26.81 -7.12
N GLU A 131 -13.10 26.09 -8.04
CA GLU A 131 -13.39 24.65 -7.89
C GLU A 131 -12.11 23.84 -7.66
N ALA A 132 -11.10 24.00 -8.52
CA ALA A 132 -9.82 23.32 -8.35
C ALA A 132 -9.06 23.75 -7.08
N SER A 133 -9.22 25.00 -6.61
CA SER A 133 -8.66 25.44 -5.33
C SER A 133 -9.36 24.81 -4.12
N VAL A 134 -10.67 24.60 -4.20
CA VAL A 134 -11.44 23.88 -3.17
C VAL A 134 -11.08 22.41 -3.17
N ASP A 135 -11.00 21.78 -4.35
CA ASP A 135 -10.62 20.37 -4.48
C ASP A 135 -9.20 20.11 -3.96
N SER A 136 -8.24 20.98 -4.27
CA SER A 136 -6.87 20.87 -3.74
C SER A 136 -6.80 21.11 -2.24
N MET A 137 -7.61 22.03 -1.70
CA MET A 137 -7.73 22.23 -0.25
C MET A 137 -8.31 20.99 0.43
N LEU A 138 -9.39 20.41 -0.10
CA LEU A 138 -10.00 19.18 0.43
C LEU A 138 -9.04 17.99 0.33
N LEU A 139 -8.33 17.83 -0.80
CA LEU A 139 -7.28 16.82 -0.93
C LEU A 139 -6.19 17.02 0.12
N SER A 140 -5.76 18.26 0.35
CA SER A 140 -4.74 18.56 1.34
C SER A 140 -5.22 18.25 2.76
N GLU A 141 -6.48 18.53 3.08
CA GLU A 141 -7.09 18.22 4.38
C GLU A 141 -7.15 16.72 4.66
N ASP A 142 -7.40 15.90 3.64
CA ASP A 142 -7.46 14.44 3.75
C ASP A 142 -6.08 13.76 3.73
N THR A 143 -5.11 14.31 2.99
CA THR A 143 -3.80 13.70 2.76
C THR A 143 -2.77 14.10 3.79
N LEU A 144 -2.79 15.35 4.26
CA LEU A 144 -1.87 15.87 5.26
C LEU A 144 -1.89 15.06 6.58
N PRO A 145 -3.03 14.70 7.19
CA PRO A 145 -3.03 13.90 8.41
C PRO A 145 -2.47 12.49 8.21
N LYS A 146 -2.68 11.88 7.03
CA LYS A 146 -2.14 10.55 6.72
C LYS A 146 -0.62 10.59 6.56
N ILE A 147 -0.10 11.61 5.87
CA ILE A 147 1.34 11.81 5.69
C ILE A 147 2.02 12.15 7.02
N THR A 148 1.36 12.93 7.90
CA THR A 148 1.92 13.24 9.23
C THR A 148 1.89 12.02 10.15
N GLU A 149 0.84 11.20 10.12
CA GLU A 149 0.77 9.93 10.86
C GLU A 149 1.82 8.93 10.37
N GLU A 150 2.01 8.82 9.05
CA GLU A 150 3.07 7.96 8.47
C GLU A 150 4.47 8.47 8.83
N ASN A 151 4.71 9.79 8.78
CA ASN A 151 5.98 10.37 9.22
C ASN A 151 6.23 10.08 10.71
N GLN A 152 5.21 10.22 11.55
CA GLN A 152 5.33 9.92 12.97
C GLN A 152 5.65 8.43 13.18
N HIS A 153 4.95 7.54 12.49
CA HIS A 153 5.20 6.11 12.55
C HIS A 153 6.61 5.73 12.05
N LEU A 154 7.09 6.37 10.97
CA LEU A 154 8.45 6.19 10.47
C LEU A 154 9.48 6.70 11.48
N GLN A 155 9.26 7.86 12.11
CA GLN A 155 10.14 8.39 13.15
C GLN A 155 10.17 7.47 14.39
N GLU A 156 9.02 6.94 14.82
CA GLU A 156 8.94 5.97 15.91
C GLU A 156 9.69 4.68 15.56
N ASN A 157 9.55 4.17 14.34
CA ASN A 157 10.28 2.98 13.89
C ASN A 157 11.79 3.21 13.81
N VAL A 158 12.22 4.37 13.30
CA VAL A 158 13.64 4.75 13.30
C VAL A 158 14.17 4.82 14.73
N SER A 159 13.45 5.47 15.65
CA SER A 159 13.86 5.56 17.06
C SER A 159 14.00 4.18 17.71
N LYS A 160 13.06 3.26 17.40
CA LYS A 160 13.08 1.89 17.91
C LYS A 160 14.26 1.11 17.34
N LEU A 161 14.50 1.19 16.04
CA LEU A 161 15.65 0.54 15.40
C LEU A 161 16.97 1.10 15.90
N SER A 162 17.08 2.42 16.10
CA SER A 162 18.25 3.06 16.70
C SER A 162 18.50 2.56 18.12
N SER A 163 17.46 2.43 18.96
CA SER A 163 17.59 1.88 20.32
C SER A 163 18.01 0.41 20.32
N GLN A 164 17.49 -0.39 19.39
CA GLN A 164 17.88 -1.79 19.23
C GLN A 164 19.33 -1.90 18.76
N LEU A 165 19.75 -1.04 17.84
CA LEU A 165 21.14 -0.97 17.38
C LEU A 165 22.07 -0.65 18.55
N GLU A 166 21.78 0.40 19.33
CA GLU A 166 22.58 0.80 20.50
C GLU A 166 22.65 -0.34 21.55
N GLU A 167 21.54 -1.04 21.80
CA GLU A 167 21.53 -2.20 22.71
C GLU A 167 22.42 -3.34 22.18
N THR A 168 22.38 -3.63 20.87
CA THR A 168 23.22 -4.66 20.26
C THR A 168 24.70 -4.28 20.23
N GLU A 169 25.02 -3.02 19.97
CA GLU A 169 26.39 -2.51 20.03
C GLU A 169 26.95 -2.56 21.45
N SER A 170 26.14 -2.19 22.44
CA SER A 170 26.49 -2.31 23.86
C SER A 170 26.76 -3.77 24.27
N LYS A 171 25.89 -4.71 23.84
CA LYS A 171 26.10 -6.15 24.06
C LYS A 171 27.40 -6.64 23.40
N LEU A 172 27.66 -6.25 22.15
CA LEU A 172 28.87 -6.61 21.43
C LEU A 172 30.14 -6.05 22.12
N GLN A 173 30.07 -4.81 22.62
CA GLN A 173 31.18 -4.22 23.38
C GLN A 173 31.45 -4.98 24.68
N ASN A 174 30.42 -5.39 25.40
CA ASN A 174 30.56 -6.20 26.61
C ASN A 174 31.14 -7.58 26.30
N GLU A 175 30.66 -8.27 25.25
CA GLU A 175 31.25 -9.54 24.82
C GLU A 175 32.73 -9.39 24.43
N ARG A 176 33.09 -8.30 23.74
CA ARG A 176 34.49 -8.01 23.40
C ARG A 176 35.37 -7.74 24.63
N LYS A 177 34.83 -7.10 25.68
CA LYS A 177 35.53 -6.91 26.95
C LYS A 177 35.75 -8.25 27.65
N VAL A 178 34.69 -9.06 27.77
CA VAL A 178 34.77 -10.39 28.40
C VAL A 178 35.73 -11.31 27.65
N ARG A 179 35.75 -11.29 26.31
CA ARG A 179 36.73 -12.06 25.52
C ARG A 179 38.16 -11.62 25.79
N ARG A 180 38.43 -10.31 25.81
CA ARG A 180 39.76 -9.79 26.16
C ARG A 180 40.18 -10.18 27.58
N GLU A 181 39.29 -10.08 28.56
CA GLU A 181 39.59 -10.50 29.93
C GLU A 181 39.87 -12.01 30.03
N LEU A 182 39.17 -12.83 29.26
CA LEU A 182 39.43 -14.28 29.19
C LEU A 182 40.79 -14.57 28.52
N GLU A 183 41.10 -13.89 27.42
CA GLU A 183 42.40 -13.98 26.73
C GLU A 183 43.54 -13.57 27.65
N ASP A 184 43.43 -12.43 28.36
CA ASP A 184 44.43 -11.96 29.33
C ASP A 184 44.63 -12.96 30.47
N ASN A 185 43.55 -13.59 30.95
CA ASN A 185 43.63 -14.61 32.00
C ASN A 185 44.27 -15.91 31.50
N LEU A 186 44.01 -16.30 30.26
CA LEU A 186 44.68 -17.45 29.63
C LEU A 186 46.16 -17.16 29.40
N GLU A 187 46.52 -15.97 28.91
CA GLU A 187 47.91 -15.56 28.71
C GLU A 187 48.68 -15.55 30.03
N LYS A 188 48.08 -15.05 31.11
CA LYS A 188 48.67 -15.12 32.47
C LYS A 188 48.93 -16.56 32.90
N ARG A 189 47.95 -17.46 32.75
CA ARG A 189 48.12 -18.87 33.12
C ARG A 189 49.15 -19.58 32.24
N VAL A 190 49.23 -19.26 30.96
CA VAL A 190 50.27 -19.77 30.07
C VAL A 190 51.64 -19.30 30.54
N LYS A 191 51.81 -18.00 30.84
CA LYS A 191 53.07 -17.47 31.38
C LYS A 191 53.46 -18.11 32.72
N GLU A 192 52.52 -18.30 33.63
CA GLU A 192 52.75 -19.00 34.91
C GLU A 192 53.20 -20.45 34.69
N VAL A 193 52.57 -21.18 33.76
CA VAL A 193 52.97 -22.53 33.39
C VAL A 193 54.35 -22.53 32.73
N GLU A 194 54.61 -21.66 31.76
CA GLU A 194 55.91 -21.52 31.08
C GLU A 194 57.03 -21.22 32.08
N THR A 195 56.83 -20.27 32.99
CA THR A 195 57.81 -19.96 34.05
C THR A 195 58.06 -21.13 34.98
N SER A 196 57.01 -21.85 35.40
CA SER A 196 57.18 -23.05 36.23
C SER A 196 57.93 -24.18 35.52
N TRP A 197 57.66 -24.39 34.23
CA TRP A 197 58.36 -25.41 33.42
C TRP A 197 59.79 -25.02 33.13
N ASN A 198 60.06 -23.75 32.86
CA ASN A 198 61.41 -23.23 32.69
C ASN A 198 62.23 -23.44 33.98
N ALA A 199 61.66 -23.16 35.16
CA ALA A 199 62.34 -23.41 36.43
C ALA A 199 62.63 -24.90 36.67
N VAL A 200 61.69 -25.80 36.34
CA VAL A 200 61.91 -27.25 36.45
C VAL A 200 62.97 -27.73 35.45
N LEU A 201 62.98 -27.16 34.24
CA LEU A 201 63.98 -27.49 33.23
C LEU A 201 65.37 -27.02 33.66
N GLU A 202 65.47 -25.81 34.19
CA GLU A 202 66.69 -25.22 34.76
C GLU A 202 67.22 -26.06 35.92
N GLU A 203 66.36 -26.45 36.87
CA GLU A 203 66.76 -27.34 37.98
C GLU A 203 67.25 -28.70 37.47
N LYS A 204 66.60 -29.25 36.42
CA LYS A 204 67.05 -30.51 35.81
C LYS A 204 68.38 -30.34 35.10
N THR A 205 68.59 -29.26 34.34
CA THR A 205 69.87 -29.00 33.68
C THR A 205 70.98 -28.84 34.70
N ASP A 206 70.76 -28.09 35.78
CA ASP A 206 71.72 -27.90 36.86
C ASP A 206 72.06 -29.23 37.56
N ASN A 207 71.06 -30.11 37.76
CA ASN A 207 71.27 -31.43 38.33
C ASN A 207 72.09 -32.34 37.39
N TRP A 208 71.83 -32.27 36.08
CA TRP A 208 72.62 -33.00 35.08
C TRP A 208 74.05 -32.47 35.00
N GLU A 209 74.25 -31.16 35.00
CA GLU A 209 75.58 -30.52 35.04
C GLU A 209 76.33 -30.90 36.33
N ALA A 210 75.65 -30.90 37.48
CA ALA A 210 76.24 -31.34 38.74
C ALA A 210 76.63 -32.83 38.73
N LYS A 211 75.82 -33.69 38.10
CA LYS A 211 76.16 -35.11 37.93
C LYS A 211 77.32 -35.31 36.96
N GLU A 212 77.35 -34.59 35.85
CA GLU A 212 78.44 -34.60 34.88
C GLU A 212 79.75 -34.22 35.57
N LYS A 213 79.77 -33.08 36.27
CA LYS A 213 80.91 -32.64 37.07
C LYS A 213 81.34 -33.65 38.12
N ALA A 214 80.40 -34.27 38.83
CA ALA A 214 80.74 -35.30 39.82
C ALA A 214 81.33 -36.58 39.19
N LEU A 215 80.93 -36.92 37.96
CA LEU A 215 81.53 -38.01 37.19
C LEU A 215 82.91 -37.62 36.66
N GLU A 216 83.09 -36.40 36.16
CA GLU A 216 84.39 -35.83 35.78
C GLU A 216 85.37 -35.86 36.95
N ASP A 217 84.96 -35.39 38.15
CA ASP A 217 85.78 -35.44 39.36
C ASP A 217 86.17 -36.88 39.75
N LYS A 218 85.26 -37.85 39.56
CA LYS A 218 85.57 -39.28 39.81
C LYS A 218 86.56 -39.83 38.79
N LEU A 219 86.41 -39.45 37.53
CA LEU A 219 87.32 -39.85 36.45
C LEU A 219 88.70 -39.26 36.70
N GLU A 220 88.80 -37.97 37.03
CA GLU A 220 90.05 -37.31 37.39
C GLU A 220 90.72 -37.96 38.62
N LYS A 221 89.94 -38.33 39.65
CA LYS A 221 90.45 -39.09 40.80
C LYS A 221 90.97 -40.47 40.41
N GLN A 222 90.25 -41.21 39.56
CA GLN A 222 90.70 -42.52 39.06
C GLN A 222 91.95 -42.39 38.20
N GLU A 223 92.06 -41.37 37.35
CA GLU A 223 93.25 -41.08 36.56
C GLU A 223 94.45 -40.74 37.46
N ARG A 224 94.26 -39.95 38.52
CA ARG A 224 95.29 -39.70 39.54
C ARG A 224 95.73 -41.00 40.21
N LEU A 225 94.80 -41.85 40.66
CA LEU A 225 95.11 -43.14 41.27
C LEU A 225 95.84 -44.11 40.31
N LEU A 226 95.45 -44.16 39.04
CA LEU A 226 96.15 -44.96 38.04
C LEU A 226 97.57 -44.43 37.80
N THR A 227 97.74 -43.11 37.80
CA THR A 227 99.07 -42.48 37.67
C THR A 227 99.94 -42.80 38.89
N GLU A 228 99.38 -42.75 40.10
CA GLU A 228 100.06 -43.14 41.34
C GLU A 228 100.37 -44.64 41.38
N MET A 229 99.45 -45.50 40.93
CA MET A 229 99.67 -46.95 40.85
C MET A 229 100.77 -47.28 39.83
N ARG A 230 100.80 -46.61 38.68
CA ARG A 230 101.90 -46.75 37.71
C ARG A 230 103.23 -46.34 38.32
N ALA A 231 103.26 -45.20 39.04
CA ALA A 231 104.46 -44.73 39.73
C ALA A 231 104.92 -45.69 40.86
N SER A 232 103.99 -46.19 41.68
CA SER A 232 104.29 -47.14 42.76
C SER A 232 104.68 -48.52 42.26
N TYR A 233 104.09 -49.02 41.17
CA TYR A 233 104.50 -50.28 40.53
C TYR A 233 105.94 -50.17 39.99
N GLU A 234 106.30 -49.03 39.42
CA GLU A 234 107.69 -48.74 39.02
C GLU A 234 108.65 -48.75 40.22
N VAL A 235 108.23 -48.18 41.37
CA VAL A 235 109.03 -48.20 42.61
C VAL A 235 109.14 -49.61 43.19
N ASN A 236 108.06 -50.38 43.26
CA ASN A 236 108.07 -51.73 43.85
C ASN A 236 108.89 -52.71 43.00
N GLN A 237 108.86 -52.57 41.67
CA GLN A 237 109.74 -53.30 40.76
C GLN A 237 111.22 -52.97 40.98
N ARG A 238 111.55 -51.76 41.47
CA ARG A 238 112.91 -51.38 41.86
C ARG A 238 113.31 -51.94 43.24
N LEU A 239 112.37 -52.30 44.11
CA LEU A 239 112.63 -52.73 45.50
C LEU A 239 112.56 -54.26 45.72
N GLY A 240 111.76 -55.00 44.95
CA GLY A 240 111.44 -56.41 45.20
C GLY A 240 112.51 -57.47 44.82
N LYS A 241 113.81 -57.16 44.91
CA LYS A 241 114.87 -58.10 44.48
C LYS A 241 115.75 -58.71 45.59
N ASN A 242 115.52 -58.41 46.88
CA ASN A 242 116.42 -58.89 47.93
C ASN A 242 115.67 -59.44 49.16
N GLY A 243 115.78 -60.76 49.38
CA GLY A 243 115.99 -61.34 50.70
C GLY A 243 114.81 -62.05 51.39
N ASP A 244 114.47 -63.26 50.92
CA ASP A 244 113.84 -64.31 51.73
C ASP A 244 114.93 -65.05 52.52
N ASP A 245 114.70 -65.31 53.81
CA ASP A 245 115.21 -66.47 54.61
C ASP A 245 115.32 -66.21 56.13
N GLN A 246 114.92 -65.04 56.64
CA GLN A 246 114.98 -64.75 58.09
C GLN A 246 113.61 -64.65 58.79
N GLU A 247 112.52 -65.06 58.12
CA GLU A 247 111.17 -64.94 58.67
C GLU A 247 110.62 -66.25 59.28
N VAL A 248 111.18 -67.42 58.98
CA VAL A 248 110.54 -68.72 59.30
C VAL A 248 110.36 -68.98 60.80
N HIS A 249 111.21 -68.42 61.68
CA HIS A 249 111.06 -68.59 63.13
C HIS A 249 110.27 -67.46 63.82
N ARG A 250 110.23 -66.26 63.23
CA ARG A 250 109.31 -65.19 63.65
C ARG A 250 107.88 -65.50 63.21
N ASN A 251 107.75 -66.23 62.10
CA ASN A 251 106.49 -66.68 61.54
C ASN A 251 105.72 -67.65 62.42
N ASN A 252 106.30 -68.41 63.35
CA ASN A 252 105.50 -69.32 64.17
C ASN A 252 104.87 -68.63 65.39
N VAL A 253 105.58 -67.68 66.03
CA VAL A 253 105.01 -66.85 67.11
C VAL A 253 104.12 -65.77 66.50
N SER A 254 104.54 -65.15 65.40
CA SER A 254 103.68 -64.30 64.57
C SER A 254 102.50 -65.08 64.01
N SER A 255 102.62 -66.38 63.68
CA SER A 255 101.49 -67.19 63.21
C SER A 255 100.53 -67.50 64.33
N ALA A 256 100.98 -67.73 65.55
CA ALA A 256 100.07 -67.93 66.69
C ALA A 256 99.38 -66.63 67.10
N GLU A 257 100.11 -65.49 67.08
CA GLU A 257 99.52 -64.16 67.27
C GLU A 257 98.61 -63.78 66.10
N LEU A 258 98.96 -64.13 64.85
CA LEU A 258 98.12 -63.96 63.67
C LEU A 258 96.91 -64.88 63.71
N GLU A 259 97.02 -66.11 64.23
CA GLU A 259 95.89 -67.03 64.36
C GLU A 259 94.94 -66.58 65.46
N MET A 260 95.47 -66.02 66.57
CA MET A 260 94.65 -65.38 67.60
C MET A 260 94.00 -64.09 67.08
N LEU A 261 94.75 -63.25 66.36
CA LEU A 261 94.22 -62.06 65.69
C LEU A 261 93.24 -62.45 64.57
N HIS A 262 93.43 -63.58 63.90
CA HIS A 262 92.53 -64.08 62.88
C HIS A 262 91.25 -64.63 63.52
N ALA A 263 91.34 -65.29 64.67
CA ALA A 263 90.17 -65.70 65.45
C ALA A 263 89.40 -64.49 66.00
N ASP A 264 90.09 -63.45 66.47
CA ASP A 264 89.45 -62.20 66.87
C ASP A 264 88.92 -61.40 65.67
N LEU A 265 89.60 -61.45 64.51
CA LEU A 265 89.13 -60.91 63.23
C LEU A 265 87.91 -61.68 62.73
N ASP A 266 87.86 -62.99 62.90
CA ASP A 266 86.74 -63.86 62.51
C ASP A 266 85.55 -63.61 63.44
N ARG A 267 85.80 -63.39 64.73
CA ARG A 267 84.78 -63.03 65.70
C ARG A 267 84.24 -61.61 65.47
N THR A 268 85.11 -60.66 65.18
CA THR A 268 84.71 -59.27 64.88
C THR A 268 84.10 -59.14 63.51
N SER A 269 84.55 -59.90 62.50
CA SER A 269 83.96 -59.96 61.17
C SER A 269 82.62 -60.71 61.19
N SER A 270 82.46 -61.76 61.99
CA SER A 270 81.16 -62.40 62.23
C SER A 270 80.19 -61.43 62.90
N ARG A 271 80.65 -60.67 63.90
CA ARG A 271 79.84 -59.61 64.54
C ARG A 271 79.54 -58.47 63.58
N LEU A 272 80.50 -58.08 62.73
CA LEU A 272 80.31 -57.06 61.71
C LEU A 272 79.31 -57.52 60.67
N ALA A 273 79.42 -58.75 60.17
CA ALA A 273 78.48 -59.36 59.25
C ALA A 273 77.07 -59.48 59.87
N GLU A 274 76.96 -59.79 61.16
CA GLU A 274 75.68 -59.79 61.87
C GLU A 274 75.10 -58.37 62.03
N VAL A 275 75.95 -57.38 62.32
CA VAL A 275 75.55 -55.97 62.40
C VAL A 275 75.18 -55.43 61.02
N GLU A 276 75.92 -55.78 59.97
CA GLU A 276 75.65 -55.44 58.58
C GLU A 276 74.38 -56.13 58.09
N ALA A 277 74.16 -57.40 58.42
CA ALA A 277 72.91 -58.10 58.13
C ALA A 277 71.73 -57.47 58.88
N ARG A 278 71.91 -57.05 60.14
CA ARG A 278 70.91 -56.26 60.87
C ARG A 278 70.72 -54.86 60.29
N ASN A 279 71.77 -54.23 59.77
CA ASN A 279 71.68 -52.90 59.15
C ASN A 279 71.01 -52.99 57.79
N GLU A 280 71.30 -54.04 57.01
CA GLU A 280 70.65 -54.35 55.76
C GLU A 280 69.20 -54.76 56.00
N GLN A 281 68.92 -55.55 57.05
CA GLN A 281 67.55 -55.83 57.48
C GLN A 281 66.84 -54.55 57.94
N MET A 282 67.46 -53.70 58.75
CA MET A 282 66.89 -52.40 59.13
C MET A 282 66.76 -51.46 57.94
N ARG A 283 67.60 -51.56 56.90
CA ARG A 283 67.48 -50.82 55.65
C ARG A 283 66.41 -51.39 54.75
N LEU A 284 66.19 -52.69 54.75
CA LEU A 284 65.08 -53.34 54.06
C LEU A 284 63.77 -53.06 54.79
N GLU A 285 63.77 -53.04 56.12
CA GLU A 285 62.66 -52.63 56.96
C GLU A 285 62.44 -51.11 56.87
N LEU A 286 63.47 -50.28 56.77
CA LEU A 286 63.34 -48.85 56.46
C LEU A 286 62.92 -48.64 55.02
N ALA A 287 63.38 -49.44 54.06
CA ALA A 287 62.94 -49.36 52.67
C ALA A 287 61.52 -49.89 52.52
N GLN A 288 61.10 -50.88 53.32
CA GLN A 288 59.72 -51.35 53.42
C GLN A 288 58.85 -50.38 54.20
N ALA A 289 59.33 -49.76 55.27
CA ALA A 289 58.60 -48.75 56.03
C ALA A 289 58.58 -47.41 55.29
N LYS A 290 59.60 -47.11 54.49
CA LYS A 290 59.66 -45.95 53.59
C LYS A 290 58.93 -46.22 52.30
N SER A 291 58.88 -47.45 51.79
CA SER A 291 57.96 -47.85 50.72
C SER A 291 56.54 -47.98 51.25
N SER A 292 56.30 -48.27 52.53
CA SER A 292 54.98 -48.34 53.16
C SER A 292 54.49 -46.94 53.56
N ALA A 293 55.39 -46.04 53.96
CA ALA A 293 55.14 -44.62 54.19
C ALA A 293 55.09 -43.81 52.88
N GLN A 294 55.82 -44.21 51.83
CA GLN A 294 55.63 -43.74 50.45
C GLN A 294 54.56 -44.55 49.68
N GLN A 295 54.03 -45.63 50.28
CA GLN A 295 52.74 -46.28 49.95
C GLN A 295 51.60 -45.75 50.82
N GLN A 296 51.82 -44.65 51.53
CA GLN A 296 50.87 -43.55 51.45
C GLN A 296 51.36 -42.56 50.39
N PRO A 297 51.21 -42.83 49.08
CA PRO A 297 50.54 -41.79 48.33
C PRO A 297 49.16 -41.72 49.00
N GLU A 298 48.60 -40.53 49.17
CA GLU A 298 47.20 -40.37 48.80
C GLU A 298 47.05 -41.23 47.53
N THR A 299 46.43 -42.41 47.59
CA THR A 299 46.22 -43.22 46.38
C THR A 299 45.54 -42.25 45.45
N SER A 300 46.28 -41.70 44.49
CA SER A 300 45.78 -40.64 43.65
C SER A 300 44.56 -41.27 43.05
N LEU A 301 43.37 -40.70 43.32
CA LEU A 301 42.11 -41.31 42.91
C LEU A 301 42.18 -41.74 41.45
N GLU A 302 43.01 -41.07 40.64
CA GLU A 302 43.50 -41.48 39.31
C GLU A 302 43.88 -42.96 39.09
N ASP A 303 44.49 -43.68 40.03
CA ASP A 303 45.02 -45.04 39.85
C ASP A 303 44.14 -46.15 40.47
N ASP A 304 43.03 -45.79 41.13
CA ASP A 304 42.06 -46.77 41.60
C ASP A 304 41.37 -47.46 40.39
N PRO A 305 41.34 -48.80 40.31
CA PRO A 305 40.68 -49.50 39.21
C PRO A 305 39.18 -49.16 39.07
N GLY A 306 38.51 -48.76 40.16
CA GLY A 306 37.15 -48.23 40.14
C GLY A 306 37.07 -46.87 39.45
N TYR A 307 37.95 -45.94 39.84
CA TYR A 307 38.05 -44.62 39.21
C TYR A 307 38.46 -44.68 37.74
N MET A 308 39.41 -45.56 37.36
CA MET A 308 39.80 -45.75 35.96
C MET A 308 38.66 -46.33 35.11
N ARG A 309 37.85 -47.25 35.66
CA ARG A 309 36.62 -47.71 35.00
C ARG A 309 35.65 -46.54 34.80
N VAL A 310 35.35 -45.77 35.84
CA VAL A 310 34.45 -44.60 35.75
C VAL A 310 34.98 -43.55 34.78
N ARG A 311 36.29 -43.30 34.73
CA ARG A 311 36.92 -42.39 33.78
C ARG A 311 36.78 -42.90 32.35
N SER A 312 36.99 -44.18 32.10
CA SER A 312 36.81 -44.80 30.77
C SER A 312 35.33 -44.81 30.34
N GLU A 313 34.41 -45.03 31.28
CA GLU A 313 32.96 -44.96 31.05
C GLU A 313 32.55 -43.51 30.75
N ASN A 314 33.02 -42.53 31.52
CA ASN A 314 32.79 -41.11 31.27
C ASN A 314 33.36 -40.68 29.92
N GLN A 315 34.57 -41.12 29.55
CA GLN A 315 35.13 -40.86 28.21
C GLN A 315 34.30 -41.51 27.10
N SER A 316 33.79 -42.72 27.31
CA SER A 316 32.87 -43.37 26.38
C SER A 316 31.55 -42.62 26.25
N MET A 317 30.99 -42.15 27.36
CA MET A 317 29.76 -41.36 27.41
C MET A 317 29.93 -39.99 26.75
N ILE A 318 31.07 -39.32 26.93
CA ILE A 318 31.41 -38.07 26.24
C ILE A 318 31.47 -38.33 24.73
N ARG A 319 32.17 -39.37 24.27
CA ARG A 319 32.22 -39.73 22.84
C ARG A 319 30.85 -40.04 22.26
N LYS A 320 30.00 -40.77 23.00
CA LYS A 320 28.60 -41.03 22.60
C LYS A 320 27.77 -39.75 22.54
N LEU A 321 27.97 -38.84 23.48
CA LEU A 321 27.28 -37.56 23.53
C LEU A 321 27.72 -36.64 22.39
N ASP A 322 29.02 -36.62 22.06
CA ASP A 322 29.54 -35.86 20.92
C ASP A 322 29.08 -36.47 19.58
N ALA A 323 29.06 -37.79 19.45
CA ALA A 323 28.49 -38.48 18.29
C ALA A 323 26.99 -38.13 18.12
N ALA A 324 26.21 -38.19 19.20
CA ALA A 324 24.79 -37.83 19.18
C ALA A 324 24.56 -36.34 18.86
N ARG A 325 25.47 -35.44 19.29
CA ARG A 325 25.43 -34.02 18.91
C ARG A 325 25.68 -33.84 17.42
N VAL A 326 26.71 -34.50 16.87
CA VAL A 326 27.02 -34.42 15.42
C VAL A 326 25.87 -35.00 14.59
N GLU A 327 25.29 -36.14 14.99
CA GLU A 327 24.11 -36.71 14.34
C GLU A 327 22.91 -35.76 14.39
N LYS A 328 22.63 -35.15 15.56
CA LYS A 328 21.56 -34.15 15.70
C LYS A 328 21.79 -32.95 14.80
N GLU A 329 23.02 -32.44 14.71
CA GLU A 329 23.34 -31.34 13.79
C GLU A 329 23.23 -31.76 12.33
N GLY A 330 23.61 -33.00 11.99
CA GLY A 330 23.43 -33.59 10.66
C GLY A 330 21.95 -33.64 10.28
N LEU A 331 21.10 -34.19 11.14
CA LEU A 331 19.65 -34.23 10.95
C LEU A 331 19.05 -32.83 10.86
N LYS A 332 19.53 -31.87 11.66
CA LYS A 332 19.09 -30.48 11.57
C LYS A 332 19.45 -29.87 10.20
N ARG A 333 20.67 -30.07 9.71
CA ARG A 333 21.08 -29.60 8.37
C ARG A 333 20.28 -30.27 7.25
N GLU A 334 19.98 -31.56 7.38
CA GLU A 334 19.14 -32.28 6.42
C GLU A 334 17.70 -31.74 6.41
N LEU A 335 17.11 -31.52 7.58
CA LEU A 335 15.78 -30.93 7.72
C LEU A 335 15.73 -29.49 7.20
N ASP A 336 16.73 -28.67 7.49
CA ASP A 336 16.85 -27.32 6.95
C ASP A 336 17.00 -27.34 5.41
N GLY A 337 17.73 -28.33 4.87
CA GLY A 337 17.85 -28.55 3.43
C GLY A 337 16.52 -28.93 2.79
N LYS A 338 15.78 -29.87 3.39
CA LYS A 338 14.44 -30.28 2.94
C LYS A 338 13.45 -29.11 3.03
N LEU A 339 13.47 -28.35 4.12
CA LEU A 339 12.63 -27.17 4.31
C LEU A 339 12.85 -26.15 3.18
N ARG A 340 14.11 -25.81 2.90
CA ARG A 340 14.45 -24.90 1.80
C ARG A 340 14.04 -25.42 0.42
N SER A 341 14.14 -26.73 0.19
CA SER A 341 13.65 -27.35 -1.05
C SER A 341 12.12 -27.20 -1.18
N THR A 342 11.40 -27.55 -0.11
CA THR A 342 9.94 -27.43 -0.09
C THR A 342 9.47 -25.99 -0.19
N GLU A 343 10.16 -25.03 0.41
CA GLU A 343 9.86 -23.60 0.27
C GLU A 343 10.03 -23.13 -1.18
N ARG A 344 11.08 -23.59 -1.87
CA ARG A 344 11.27 -23.30 -3.31
C ARG A 344 10.14 -23.89 -4.15
N GLU A 345 9.78 -25.14 -3.93
CA GLU A 345 8.67 -25.81 -4.63
C GLU A 345 7.32 -25.12 -4.38
N VAL A 346 7.08 -24.67 -3.15
CA VAL A 346 5.88 -23.89 -2.81
C VAL A 346 5.86 -22.56 -3.56
N ASN A 347 7.00 -21.88 -3.67
CA ASN A 347 7.09 -20.62 -4.41
C ASN A 347 6.86 -20.83 -5.90
N THR A 348 7.44 -21.87 -6.51
CA THR A 348 7.19 -22.18 -7.93
C THR A 348 5.73 -22.52 -8.18
N LEU A 349 5.09 -23.30 -7.29
CA LEU A 349 3.67 -23.62 -7.40
C LEU A 349 2.77 -22.39 -7.19
N LYS A 350 3.16 -21.45 -6.31
CA LYS A 350 2.46 -20.18 -6.12
C LYS A 350 2.53 -19.33 -7.40
N GLU A 351 3.71 -19.23 -8.01
CA GLU A 351 3.91 -18.53 -9.28
C GLU A 351 3.08 -19.18 -10.40
N GLU A 352 3.14 -20.51 -10.57
CA GLU A 352 2.31 -21.23 -11.53
C GLU A 352 0.81 -20.98 -11.30
N ARG A 353 0.34 -21.03 -10.05
CA ARG A 353 -1.04 -20.73 -9.69
C ARG A 353 -1.43 -19.29 -10.05
N ASP A 354 -0.56 -18.31 -9.81
CA ASP A 354 -0.81 -16.92 -10.20
C ASP A 354 -0.82 -16.75 -11.73
N THR A 355 0.09 -17.42 -12.45
CA THR A 355 0.06 -17.40 -13.92
C THR A 355 -1.22 -18.04 -14.47
N LEU A 356 -1.66 -19.18 -13.92
CA LEU A 356 -2.92 -19.82 -14.31
C LEU A 356 -4.13 -18.94 -13.98
N LYS A 357 -4.15 -18.31 -12.79
CA LYS A 357 -5.20 -17.36 -12.42
C LYS A 357 -5.26 -16.18 -13.39
N SER A 358 -4.11 -15.64 -13.80
CA SER A 358 -4.06 -14.57 -14.81
C SER A 358 -4.56 -15.02 -16.19
N LYS A 359 -4.28 -16.28 -16.60
CA LYS A 359 -4.78 -16.85 -17.85
C LYS A 359 -6.29 -17.06 -17.81
N VAL A 360 -6.82 -17.57 -16.70
CA VAL A 360 -8.27 -17.73 -16.49
C VAL A 360 -8.96 -16.37 -16.52
N GLN A 361 -8.38 -15.35 -15.88
CA GLN A 361 -8.93 -14.00 -15.92
C GLN A 361 -8.95 -13.43 -17.34
N LYS A 362 -7.95 -13.73 -18.19
CA LYS A 362 -7.98 -13.34 -19.60
C LYS A 362 -9.05 -14.04 -20.43
N TRP A 363 -9.63 -15.12 -19.92
CA TRP A 363 -10.69 -15.89 -20.58
C TRP A 363 -12.05 -15.72 -19.88
N SER A 364 -12.19 -14.77 -18.95
CA SER A 364 -13.48 -14.50 -18.28
C SER A 364 -14.58 -14.14 -19.26
N ASP A 365 -14.21 -13.46 -20.34
CA ASP A 365 -15.14 -12.87 -21.31
C ASP A 365 -15.59 -13.92 -22.35
N TYR A 366 -15.14 -15.17 -22.23
CA TYR A 366 -15.50 -16.24 -23.16
C TYR A 366 -17.01 -16.54 -23.14
N GLU A 367 -17.64 -16.54 -21.96
CA GLU A 367 -19.08 -16.81 -21.87
C GLU A 367 -19.89 -15.62 -22.39
N ASP A 368 -19.42 -14.38 -22.20
CA ASP A 368 -20.05 -13.18 -22.75
C ASP A 368 -19.94 -13.17 -24.28
N ILE A 369 -18.75 -13.44 -24.84
CA ILE A 369 -18.55 -13.58 -26.29
C ILE A 369 -19.41 -14.73 -26.85
N LYS A 370 -19.53 -15.84 -26.13
CA LYS A 370 -20.36 -16.98 -26.53
C LYS A 370 -21.85 -16.62 -26.51
N GLN A 371 -22.31 -15.88 -25.51
CA GLN A 371 -23.68 -15.38 -25.44
C GLN A 371 -23.95 -14.34 -26.53
N GLU A 372 -23.04 -13.42 -26.78
CA GLU A 372 -23.14 -12.46 -27.89
C GLU A 372 -23.19 -13.19 -29.24
N LEU A 373 -22.37 -14.21 -29.45
CA LEU A 373 -22.40 -15.05 -30.64
C LEU A 373 -23.69 -15.86 -30.75
N GLU A 374 -24.22 -16.38 -29.65
CA GLU A 374 -25.49 -17.09 -29.62
C GLU A 374 -26.67 -16.16 -29.89
N VAL A 375 -26.64 -14.94 -29.34
CA VAL A 375 -27.61 -13.87 -29.62
C VAL A 375 -27.50 -13.44 -31.09
N LEU A 376 -26.30 -13.19 -31.62
CA LEU A 376 -26.08 -12.87 -33.03
C LEU A 376 -26.56 -14.00 -33.95
N LYS A 377 -26.27 -15.26 -33.60
CA LYS A 377 -26.79 -16.43 -34.32
C LYS A 377 -28.31 -16.49 -34.22
N SER A 378 -28.90 -16.26 -33.05
CA SER A 378 -30.34 -16.26 -32.88
C SER A 378 -30.99 -15.11 -33.65
N ILE A 379 -30.39 -13.93 -33.72
CA ILE A 379 -30.91 -12.79 -34.47
C ILE A 379 -30.76 -13.04 -35.98
N GLU A 380 -29.61 -13.55 -36.43
CA GLU A 380 -29.39 -13.86 -37.85
C GLU A 380 -30.34 -14.95 -38.36
N PHE A 381 -30.76 -15.86 -37.48
CA PHE A 381 -31.63 -16.97 -37.85
C PHE A 381 -33.11 -16.84 -37.41
N SER A 382 -33.44 -15.99 -36.44
CA SER A 382 -34.82 -15.72 -35.96
C SER A 382 -35.46 -14.50 -36.60
N THR A 383 -34.69 -13.60 -37.22
CA THR A 383 -35.24 -12.45 -37.99
C THR A 383 -35.99 -12.86 -39.27
N GLY A 384 -36.19 -14.15 -39.50
CA GLY A 384 -37.06 -14.67 -40.57
C GLY A 384 -38.22 -15.54 -40.11
N ASP A 385 -38.43 -15.75 -38.80
CA ASP A 385 -39.37 -16.78 -38.30
C ASP A 385 -40.34 -16.25 -37.22
N ASP A 386 -40.56 -14.93 -37.14
CA ASP A 386 -41.50 -14.34 -36.16
C ASP A 386 -42.96 -14.35 -36.64
N ASP A 387 -43.37 -15.38 -37.40
CA ASP A 387 -44.77 -15.51 -37.83
C ASP A 387 -45.42 -16.88 -37.62
N GLU A 388 -44.73 -17.94 -37.15
CA GLU A 388 -45.43 -19.19 -36.85
C GLU A 388 -44.99 -19.90 -35.53
N VAL A 389 -45.96 -19.93 -34.60
CA VAL A 389 -46.15 -20.87 -33.47
C VAL A 389 -45.60 -20.47 -32.09
N ARG A 390 -46.48 -19.83 -31.30
CA ARG A 390 -46.48 -19.88 -29.82
C ARG A 390 -46.93 -21.27 -29.35
N GLU A 391 -46.02 -22.06 -28.79
CA GLU A 391 -46.34 -23.08 -27.78
C GLU A 391 -45.11 -23.40 -26.91
N HIS A 392 -45.23 -23.18 -25.61
CA HIS A 392 -44.31 -23.62 -24.55
C HIS A 392 -44.78 -24.99 -24.02
N PRO A 393 -44.02 -25.71 -23.17
CA PRO A 393 -42.60 -26.07 -23.21
C PRO A 393 -42.42 -27.60 -22.98
N GLU A 394 -41.21 -28.15 -23.13
CA GLU A 394 -40.55 -29.09 -22.18
C GLU A 394 -39.42 -29.93 -22.81
N ALA A 395 -38.39 -30.12 -21.96
CA ALA A 395 -37.42 -31.22 -21.92
C ALA A 395 -36.40 -31.42 -23.07
N LYS A 396 -35.19 -30.93 -22.79
CA LYS A 396 -33.90 -31.65 -22.88
C LYS A 396 -33.75 -32.65 -24.04
N ASP A 397 -33.26 -32.15 -25.18
CA ASP A 397 -32.32 -32.82 -26.12
C ASP A 397 -32.25 -31.97 -27.41
N ALA A 398 -31.48 -30.86 -27.43
CA ALA A 398 -31.64 -29.88 -28.51
C ALA A 398 -30.40 -29.03 -28.87
N GLU A 399 -29.19 -29.58 -28.93
CA GLU A 399 -28.10 -28.89 -29.66
C GLU A 399 -27.95 -29.36 -31.11
N GLY A 400 -28.26 -30.63 -31.42
CA GLY A 400 -28.21 -31.15 -32.80
C GLY A 400 -29.43 -30.76 -33.65
N ASN A 401 -30.63 -30.86 -33.08
CA ASN A 401 -31.88 -30.60 -33.79
C ASN A 401 -32.16 -29.11 -34.03
N SER A 402 -31.49 -28.20 -33.31
CA SER A 402 -31.66 -26.76 -33.56
C SER A 402 -30.91 -26.33 -34.82
N LEU A 403 -29.67 -26.77 -35.02
CA LEU A 403 -28.88 -26.42 -36.20
C LEU A 403 -29.46 -27.02 -37.49
N GLU A 404 -29.90 -28.28 -37.44
CA GLU A 404 -30.48 -28.95 -38.61
C GLU A 404 -31.81 -28.31 -39.03
N LYS A 405 -32.67 -27.96 -38.07
CA LYS A 405 -33.96 -27.30 -38.34
C LYS A 405 -33.76 -25.87 -38.90
N LEU A 406 -32.74 -25.18 -38.41
CA LEU A 406 -32.37 -23.82 -38.81
C LEU A 406 -31.68 -23.79 -40.19
N LEU A 407 -30.92 -24.83 -40.54
CA LEU A 407 -30.39 -25.05 -41.89
C LEU A 407 -31.49 -25.40 -42.89
N LEU A 408 -32.47 -26.25 -42.51
CA LEU A 408 -33.63 -26.56 -43.36
C LEU A 408 -34.50 -25.33 -43.61
N ALA A 409 -34.74 -24.51 -42.58
CA ALA A 409 -35.48 -23.25 -42.71
C ALA A 409 -34.77 -22.28 -43.67
N ARG A 410 -33.44 -22.14 -43.55
CA ARG A 410 -32.67 -21.28 -44.46
C ARG A 410 -32.63 -21.81 -45.90
N ASN A 411 -32.58 -23.14 -46.09
CA ASN A 411 -32.64 -23.73 -47.42
C ASN A 411 -34.00 -23.47 -48.10
N LYS A 412 -35.10 -23.59 -47.34
CA LYS A 412 -36.45 -23.28 -47.82
C LYS A 412 -36.61 -21.80 -48.18
N LYS A 413 -36.14 -20.90 -47.31
CA LYS A 413 -36.16 -19.45 -47.56
C LYS A 413 -35.34 -19.04 -48.78
N LEU A 414 -34.14 -19.59 -48.94
CA LEU A 414 -33.32 -19.36 -50.15
C LEU A 414 -34.01 -19.90 -51.41
N GLY A 415 -34.74 -21.02 -51.31
CA GLY A 415 -35.60 -21.51 -52.38
C GLY A 415 -36.69 -20.52 -52.77
N ASP A 416 -37.43 -20.00 -51.78
CA ASP A 416 -38.52 -19.05 -51.99
C ASP A 416 -38.00 -17.72 -52.56
N GLU A 417 -36.94 -17.14 -52.00
CA GLU A 417 -36.28 -15.93 -52.52
C GLU A 417 -35.80 -16.10 -53.97
N LEU A 418 -35.24 -17.27 -54.30
CA LEU A 418 -34.79 -17.58 -55.65
C LEU A 418 -35.97 -17.72 -56.63
N THR A 419 -37.13 -18.21 -56.19
CA THR A 419 -38.34 -18.22 -57.04
C THR A 419 -38.88 -16.81 -57.27
N VAL A 420 -38.94 -15.97 -56.24
CA VAL A 420 -39.41 -14.57 -56.37
C VAL A 420 -38.47 -13.77 -57.26
N LEU A 421 -37.16 -13.91 -57.08
CA LEU A 421 -36.17 -13.25 -57.94
C LEU A 421 -36.32 -13.70 -59.39
N ARG A 422 -36.52 -15.00 -59.65
CA ARG A 422 -36.76 -15.50 -61.01
C ARG A 422 -38.03 -14.92 -61.63
N VAL A 423 -39.13 -14.84 -60.89
CA VAL A 423 -40.39 -14.23 -61.39
C VAL A 423 -40.18 -12.74 -61.67
N SER A 424 -39.59 -11.99 -60.74
CA SER A 424 -39.32 -10.56 -60.93
C SER A 424 -38.37 -10.27 -62.09
N HIS A 425 -37.39 -11.16 -62.32
CA HIS A 425 -36.48 -11.05 -63.44
C HIS A 425 -37.22 -11.24 -64.77
N ASN A 426 -38.08 -12.26 -64.85
CA ASN A 426 -38.92 -12.48 -66.03
C ASN A 426 -39.89 -11.31 -66.27
N ASP A 427 -40.51 -10.76 -65.21
CA ASP A 427 -41.40 -9.59 -65.33
C ASP A 427 -40.66 -8.35 -65.81
N LEU A 428 -39.45 -8.10 -65.29
CA LEU A 428 -38.60 -6.99 -65.74
C LEU A 428 -38.13 -7.19 -67.17
N GLN A 429 -37.79 -8.42 -67.55
CA GLN A 429 -37.40 -8.75 -68.92
C GLN A 429 -38.58 -8.53 -69.89
N SER A 430 -39.79 -8.98 -69.55
CA SER A 430 -40.99 -8.72 -70.34
C SER A 430 -41.25 -7.22 -70.49
N ARG A 431 -41.10 -6.43 -69.42
CA ARG A 431 -41.26 -4.96 -69.50
C ARG A 431 -40.20 -4.29 -70.37
N LEU A 432 -38.97 -4.80 -70.37
CA LEU A 432 -37.91 -4.31 -71.25
C LEU A 432 -38.23 -4.63 -72.71
N GLU A 433 -38.69 -5.85 -73.01
CA GLU A 433 -39.12 -6.25 -74.35
C GLU A 433 -40.29 -5.37 -74.84
N ASP A 434 -41.28 -5.10 -74.00
CA ASP A 434 -42.42 -4.21 -74.32
C ASP A 434 -41.94 -2.77 -74.61
N LEU A 435 -41.05 -2.22 -73.78
CA LEU A 435 -40.50 -0.87 -73.96
C LEU A 435 -39.62 -0.77 -75.22
N GLU A 436 -38.83 -1.81 -75.53
CA GLU A 436 -38.06 -1.88 -76.77
C GLU A 436 -38.98 -1.93 -77.99
N GLU A 437 -40.09 -2.68 -77.91
CA GLU A 437 -41.09 -2.71 -78.97
C GLU A 437 -41.75 -1.32 -79.15
N GLU A 438 -42.15 -0.64 -78.07
CA GLU A 438 -42.69 0.72 -78.13
C GLU A 438 -41.68 1.74 -78.68
N LEU A 439 -40.41 1.64 -78.29
CA LEU A 439 -39.34 2.49 -78.83
C LEU A 439 -39.14 2.23 -80.32
N SER A 440 -39.19 0.97 -80.76
CA SER A 440 -39.11 0.62 -82.18
C SER A 440 -40.31 1.16 -83.00
N LYS A 441 -41.52 1.12 -82.43
CA LYS A 441 -42.73 1.67 -83.05
C LYS A 441 -42.66 3.18 -83.17
N THR A 442 -42.30 3.87 -82.08
CA THR A 442 -42.21 5.33 -82.04
C THR A 442 -41.08 5.85 -82.93
N THR A 443 -39.94 5.17 -82.99
CA THR A 443 -38.85 5.51 -83.93
C THR A 443 -39.27 5.30 -85.38
N ALA A 444 -39.99 4.23 -85.70
CA ALA A 444 -40.54 4.01 -87.05
C ALA A 444 -41.60 5.07 -87.43
N GLU A 445 -42.44 5.50 -86.48
CA GLU A 445 -43.39 6.60 -86.69
C GLU A 445 -42.69 7.94 -86.87
N LEU A 446 -41.65 8.22 -86.08
CA LEU A 446 -40.83 9.42 -86.23
C LEU A 446 -40.15 9.45 -87.59
N GLU A 447 -39.57 8.34 -88.05
CA GLU A 447 -38.94 8.27 -89.37
C GLU A 447 -39.97 8.47 -90.49
N ARG A 448 -41.18 7.91 -90.36
CA ARG A 448 -42.28 8.18 -91.32
C ARG A 448 -42.67 9.65 -91.31
N ALA A 449 -42.80 10.27 -90.14
CA ALA A 449 -43.14 11.68 -90.01
C ALA A 449 -42.04 12.59 -90.57
N GLN A 450 -40.77 12.27 -90.33
CA GLN A 450 -39.62 12.98 -90.90
C GLN A 450 -39.58 12.86 -92.41
N LYS A 451 -39.77 11.66 -92.98
CA LYS A 451 -39.86 11.48 -94.44
C LYS A 451 -41.03 12.26 -95.05
N LEU A 452 -42.18 12.28 -94.36
CA LEU A 452 -43.34 13.02 -94.81
C LEU A 452 -43.11 14.54 -94.71
N ASN A 453 -42.48 15.03 -93.64
CA ASN A 453 -42.09 16.43 -93.52
C ASN A 453 -41.05 16.82 -94.57
N GLN A 454 -40.01 16.01 -94.79
CA GLN A 454 -39.04 16.26 -95.84
C GLN A 454 -39.70 16.31 -97.22
N LYS A 455 -40.68 15.44 -97.46
CA LYS A 455 -41.48 15.48 -98.70
C LYS A 455 -42.34 16.73 -98.77
N LEU A 456 -42.99 17.14 -97.68
CA LEU A 456 -43.75 18.39 -97.63
C LEU A 456 -42.84 19.60 -97.80
N GLU A 457 -41.63 19.59 -97.26
CA GLU A 457 -40.63 20.64 -97.43
C GLU A 457 -40.16 20.69 -98.88
N SER A 458 -39.87 19.56 -99.53
CA SER A 458 -39.54 19.56 -100.97
C SER A 458 -40.72 19.96 -101.85
N ASP A 459 -41.94 19.56 -101.48
CA ASP A 459 -43.17 19.93 -102.18
C ASP A 459 -43.47 21.43 -101.97
N LEU A 460 -43.16 21.99 -100.79
CA LEU A 460 -43.27 23.43 -100.52
C LEU A 460 -42.15 24.23 -101.20
N GLU A 461 -40.93 23.71 -101.26
CA GLU A 461 -39.83 24.32 -101.98
C GLU A 461 -40.16 24.38 -103.48
N THR A 462 -40.67 23.29 -104.05
CA THR A 462 -41.16 23.28 -105.45
C THR A 462 -42.37 24.20 -105.63
N ILE A 463 -43.36 24.24 -104.73
CA ILE A 463 -44.48 25.20 -104.80
C ILE A 463 -44.00 26.64 -104.59
N GLN A 464 -42.96 26.88 -103.81
CA GLN A 464 -42.40 28.22 -103.59
C GLN A 464 -41.53 28.65 -104.77
N GLU A 465 -40.83 27.73 -105.44
CA GLU A 465 -40.13 27.97 -106.71
C GLU A 465 -41.14 28.18 -107.86
N GLU A 466 -42.22 27.41 -107.91
CA GLU A 466 -43.31 27.58 -108.88
C GLU A 466 -44.17 28.81 -108.56
N GLY A 467 -44.40 29.11 -107.28
CA GLY A 467 -45.19 30.24 -106.78
C GLY A 467 -44.43 31.57 -106.78
N ALA A 468 -43.10 31.56 -106.65
CA ALA A 468 -42.26 32.73 -106.87
C ALA A 468 -42.13 33.07 -108.36
N ASN A 469 -42.39 32.11 -109.26
CA ASN A 469 -42.36 32.31 -110.72
C ASN A 469 -43.75 32.41 -111.37
N ALA A 470 -44.84 32.25 -110.61
CA ALA A 470 -46.21 32.41 -111.09
C ALA A 470 -46.99 33.43 -110.23
N PHE A 471 -46.90 34.70 -110.67
CA PHE A 471 -47.71 35.90 -110.34
C PHE A 471 -47.13 36.96 -109.38
N PRO A 472 -46.97 38.22 -109.86
CA PRO A 472 -46.60 39.38 -109.04
C PRO A 472 -47.84 40.12 -108.51
N SER A 473 -47.70 40.76 -107.35
CA SER A 473 -48.64 41.70 -106.69
C SER A 473 -49.92 41.13 -106.07
N GLY A 474 -50.15 41.44 -104.78
CA GLY A 474 -51.47 41.27 -104.17
C GLY A 474 -51.49 41.31 -102.64
N ALA A 475 -51.96 42.43 -102.12
CA ALA A 475 -52.29 42.77 -100.75
C ALA A 475 -52.93 41.68 -99.84
N SER A 476 -52.53 41.74 -98.55
CA SER A 476 -53.43 41.82 -97.39
C SER A 476 -54.32 40.65 -96.95
N VAL A 477 -54.34 40.48 -95.61
CA VAL A 477 -55.53 40.32 -94.73
C VAL A 477 -55.98 38.91 -94.32
N ALA A 478 -55.86 38.73 -92.99
CA ALA A 478 -56.82 38.15 -92.04
C ALA A 478 -57.00 36.64 -91.88
N GLY A 479 -57.35 36.31 -90.62
CA GLY A 479 -57.81 35.01 -90.16
C GLY A 479 -57.03 34.55 -88.93
N THR A 480 -57.20 35.00 -87.67
CA THR A 480 -58.43 35.00 -86.84
C THR A 480 -59.27 33.75 -87.09
N TYR A 481 -59.65 32.90 -86.15
CA TYR A 481 -59.76 32.92 -84.69
C TYR A 481 -60.45 31.57 -84.35
N VAL A 482 -60.45 31.17 -83.06
CA VAL A 482 -61.65 30.61 -82.36
C VAL A 482 -62.01 29.13 -82.68
N THR A 483 -62.30 28.22 -81.75
CA THR A 483 -62.46 28.24 -80.28
C THR A 483 -62.88 26.85 -79.77
N ARG A 484 -62.78 26.71 -78.42
CA ARG A 484 -63.81 26.16 -77.49
C ARG A 484 -63.85 24.64 -77.38
N ALA A 485 -64.13 24.06 -76.21
CA ALA A 485 -64.81 24.47 -74.97
C ALA A 485 -64.63 23.28 -73.98
N MET A 486 -64.91 23.26 -72.67
CA MET A 486 -65.34 24.23 -71.65
C MET A 486 -65.32 23.51 -70.27
N GLY A 487 -64.95 24.23 -69.21
CA GLY A 487 -65.53 24.12 -67.84
C GLY A 487 -65.00 23.03 -66.90
N ARG A 488 -65.12 23.14 -65.56
CA ARG A 488 -65.47 24.25 -64.64
C ARG A 488 -65.24 23.74 -63.19
N LYS A 489 -64.91 24.68 -62.28
CA LYS A 489 -65.24 24.75 -60.83
C LYS A 489 -64.40 24.03 -59.73
N SER A 490 -63.95 24.89 -58.78
CA SER A 490 -64.05 24.81 -57.29
C SER A 490 -63.20 23.74 -56.58
N GLY A 491 -62.58 23.90 -55.41
CA GLY A 491 -62.52 24.89 -54.32
C GLY A 491 -61.78 24.18 -53.15
N ARG A 492 -60.68 24.73 -52.62
CA ARG A 492 -60.55 25.32 -51.27
C ARG A 492 -60.55 24.37 -50.04
N ILE A 493 -59.44 24.48 -49.26
CA ILE A 493 -59.29 24.46 -47.78
C ILE A 493 -58.74 23.17 -47.11
N SER A 494 -57.48 23.23 -46.63
CA SER A 494 -56.84 22.41 -45.57
C SER A 494 -57.39 22.79 -44.16
N PRO A 495 -57.20 22.06 -43.02
CA PRO A 495 -55.87 21.73 -42.45
C PRO A 495 -55.79 20.52 -41.46
N THR A 496 -54.56 20.27 -40.97
CA THR A 496 -54.17 19.85 -39.59
C THR A 496 -53.30 18.57 -39.52
N SER A 497 -52.08 18.79 -39.02
CA SER A 497 -51.22 17.92 -38.18
C SER A 497 -50.81 16.55 -38.77
N SER A 498 -49.59 16.43 -39.28
CA SER A 498 -48.36 16.09 -38.53
C SER A 498 -48.18 14.58 -38.34
N ILE A 499 -47.07 14.06 -38.83
CA ILE A 499 -46.13 13.12 -38.17
C ILE A 499 -45.33 12.39 -39.26
N ILE A 500 -44.01 12.63 -39.24
CA ILE A 500 -42.93 11.72 -39.67
C ILE A 500 -42.83 11.50 -41.19
N SER A 501 -41.93 12.21 -41.89
CA SER A 501 -40.48 11.98 -41.91
C SER A 501 -40.13 10.58 -42.46
N GLY A 502 -39.95 10.51 -43.78
CA GLY A 502 -39.38 9.38 -44.49
C GLY A 502 -38.79 9.90 -45.80
N MET A 503 -37.54 10.34 -45.73
CA MET A 503 -36.74 10.80 -46.87
C MET A 503 -36.31 9.58 -47.70
N ASP A 504 -36.43 9.66 -49.02
CA ASP A 504 -35.68 8.83 -49.99
C ASP A 504 -35.38 9.68 -51.25
N PRO A 505 -34.37 9.36 -52.10
CA PRO A 505 -33.35 10.31 -52.48
C PRO A 505 -33.31 10.55 -54.01
N ARG A 506 -32.59 11.60 -54.41
CA ARG A 506 -31.94 11.81 -55.72
C ARG A 506 -32.80 11.71 -57.00
N MET A 507 -33.12 12.87 -57.59
CA MET A 507 -32.69 13.28 -58.94
C MET A 507 -33.29 14.63 -59.34
N GLY A 508 -32.52 15.44 -60.08
CA GLY A 508 -33.07 16.47 -60.98
C GLY A 508 -32.40 17.84 -60.89
N GLY A 509 -31.46 18.12 -61.80
CA GLY A 509 -30.61 19.31 -61.85
C GLY A 509 -31.32 20.66 -62.07
N GLY A 510 -30.55 21.72 -61.84
CA GLY A 510 -30.87 23.09 -62.21
C GLY A 510 -29.94 24.10 -61.53
N GLU A 511 -28.79 24.40 -62.14
CA GLU A 511 -28.16 25.73 -62.01
C GLU A 511 -29.06 26.78 -62.68
N PRO A 512 -29.05 28.09 -62.30
CA PRO A 512 -27.84 28.89 -62.10
C PRO A 512 -27.87 29.97 -60.98
N GLY A 513 -26.69 30.49 -60.62
CA GLY A 513 -26.53 31.90 -60.27
C GLY A 513 -26.34 32.27 -58.79
N GLU A 514 -25.07 32.26 -58.36
CA GLU A 514 -24.39 33.32 -57.62
C GLU A 514 -25.25 34.36 -56.86
N ARG A 515 -25.25 34.31 -55.50
CA ARG A 515 -25.13 35.48 -54.59
C ARG A 515 -24.66 35.09 -53.17
N VAL A 516 -23.52 35.67 -52.79
CA VAL A 516 -23.24 36.43 -51.54
C VAL A 516 -23.37 35.73 -50.16
N TYR A 517 -22.26 35.78 -49.43
CA TYR A 517 -22.08 35.59 -47.98
C TYR A 517 -23.28 36.02 -47.11
N GLY A 518 -23.74 35.12 -46.24
CA GLY A 518 -24.71 35.41 -45.17
C GLY A 518 -24.52 34.47 -43.97
N GLY A 519 -23.79 34.94 -42.96
CA GLY A 519 -23.57 34.23 -41.70
C GLY A 519 -24.87 34.01 -40.92
N GLY A 520 -25.08 32.79 -40.45
CA GLY A 520 -26.22 32.45 -39.58
C GLY A 520 -26.65 30.98 -39.60
N SER A 521 -26.36 30.24 -40.68
CA SER A 521 -26.89 28.86 -40.84
C SER A 521 -25.97 27.75 -40.28
N GLY A 522 -24.74 28.06 -39.85
CA GLY A 522 -23.77 27.07 -39.36
C GLY A 522 -23.80 26.76 -37.86
N MET A 523 -24.44 27.61 -37.04
CA MET A 523 -24.43 27.47 -35.58
C MET A 523 -25.45 26.44 -35.08
N LEU A 524 -26.65 26.39 -35.67
CA LEU A 524 -27.69 25.44 -35.26
C LEU A 524 -27.30 23.97 -35.46
N PRO A 525 -26.69 23.57 -36.60
CA PRO A 525 -26.19 22.21 -36.79
C PRO A 525 -25.09 21.85 -35.77
N MET A 526 -24.22 22.80 -35.42
CA MET A 526 -23.16 22.58 -34.45
C MET A 526 -23.69 22.44 -33.02
N VAL A 527 -24.66 23.27 -32.62
CA VAL A 527 -25.33 23.15 -31.31
C VAL A 527 -26.16 21.87 -31.21
N THR A 528 -26.80 21.45 -32.30
CA THR A 528 -27.54 20.17 -32.35
C THR A 528 -26.58 19.00 -32.20
N ALA A 529 -25.43 19.02 -32.90
CA ALA A 529 -24.41 18.00 -32.76
C ALA A 529 -23.76 17.98 -31.35
N GLN A 530 -23.57 19.14 -30.73
CA GLN A 530 -23.08 19.23 -29.35
C GLN A 530 -24.10 18.67 -28.36
N ARG A 531 -25.37 19.05 -28.48
CA ARG A 531 -26.47 18.50 -27.66
C ARG A 531 -26.55 16.98 -27.80
N ASP A 532 -26.45 16.45 -29.02
CA ASP A 532 -26.53 15.01 -29.25
C ASP A 532 -25.30 14.27 -28.69
N ARG A 533 -24.11 14.89 -28.71
CA ARG A 533 -22.92 14.38 -28.01
C ARG A 533 -23.08 14.39 -26.50
N TYR A 534 -23.64 15.45 -25.92
CA TYR A 534 -23.90 15.51 -24.47
C TYR A 534 -24.98 14.50 -24.06
N LYS A 535 -26.02 14.33 -24.88
CA LYS A 535 -27.04 13.31 -24.63
C LYS A 535 -26.48 11.90 -24.70
N LYS A 536 -25.59 11.63 -25.66
CA LYS A 536 -24.86 10.36 -25.76
C LYS A 536 -23.96 10.14 -24.55
N LYS A 537 -23.16 11.14 -24.16
CA LYS A 537 -22.28 11.07 -22.98
C LYS A 537 -23.09 10.88 -21.69
N ASN A 538 -24.26 11.49 -21.57
CA ASN A 538 -25.12 11.32 -20.40
C ASN A 538 -25.73 9.91 -20.34
N ALA A 539 -26.11 9.33 -21.49
CA ALA A 539 -26.56 7.95 -21.56
C ALA A 539 -25.43 6.96 -21.21
N GLU A 540 -24.21 7.20 -21.72
CA GLU A 540 -23.01 6.41 -21.38
C GLU A 540 -22.70 6.49 -19.87
N LEU A 541 -22.79 7.68 -19.26
CA LEU A 541 -22.58 7.85 -17.81
C LEU A 541 -23.68 7.19 -16.97
N GLU A 542 -24.94 7.21 -17.43
CA GLU A 542 -26.05 6.50 -16.77
C GLU A 542 -25.86 4.97 -16.84
N GLU A 543 -25.34 4.47 -17.97
CA GLU A 543 -24.99 3.06 -18.17
C GLU A 543 -23.83 2.65 -17.26
N GLU A 544 -22.72 3.40 -17.26
CA GLU A 544 -21.57 3.17 -16.35
C GLU A 544 -21.98 3.22 -14.87
N LEU A 545 -22.88 4.13 -14.49
CA LEU A 545 -23.41 4.21 -13.13
C LEU A 545 -24.30 2.99 -12.79
N SER A 546 -25.06 2.49 -13.76
CA SER A 546 -25.84 1.26 -13.58
C SER A 546 -24.96 0.02 -13.44
N ASP A 547 -23.86 -0.06 -14.19
CA ASP A 547 -22.90 -1.16 -14.15
C ASP A 547 -22.08 -1.15 -12.87
N THR A 548 -21.66 0.02 -12.39
CA THR A 548 -20.99 0.14 -11.09
C THR A 548 -21.94 -0.26 -9.94
N HIS A 549 -23.23 0.09 -10.02
CA HIS A 549 -24.21 -0.40 -9.05
C HIS A 549 -24.41 -1.92 -9.11
N ARG A 550 -24.43 -2.51 -10.32
CA ARG A 550 -24.53 -3.96 -10.51
C ARG A 550 -23.32 -4.69 -9.96
N THR A 551 -22.10 -4.22 -10.27
CA THR A 551 -20.85 -4.80 -9.75
C THR A 551 -20.75 -4.69 -8.23
N VAL A 552 -21.13 -3.55 -7.64
CA VAL A 552 -21.19 -3.40 -6.17
C VAL A 552 -22.20 -4.38 -5.56
N SER A 553 -23.36 -4.58 -6.18
CA SER A 553 -24.36 -5.55 -5.72
C SER A 553 -23.83 -6.98 -5.80
N GLN A 554 -23.15 -7.34 -6.90
CA GLN A 554 -22.54 -8.65 -7.10
C GLN A 554 -21.42 -8.92 -6.09
N LEU A 555 -20.52 -7.96 -5.88
CA LEU A 555 -19.45 -8.05 -4.88
C LEU A 555 -20.02 -8.19 -3.46
N ARG A 556 -21.12 -7.50 -3.14
CA ARG A 556 -21.81 -7.67 -1.84
C ARG A 556 -22.38 -9.07 -1.68
N GLN A 557 -22.96 -9.64 -2.73
CA GLN A 557 -23.47 -11.03 -2.70
C GLN A 557 -22.34 -12.04 -2.58
N GLU A 558 -21.23 -11.84 -3.30
CA GLU A 558 -20.04 -12.69 -3.22
C GLU A 558 -19.40 -12.63 -1.83
N VAL A 559 -19.26 -11.44 -1.25
CA VAL A 559 -18.77 -11.29 0.14
C VAL A 559 -19.70 -12.00 1.12
N ALA A 560 -21.02 -11.90 0.95
CA ALA A 560 -21.96 -12.62 1.80
C ALA A 560 -21.87 -14.14 1.63
N ALA A 561 -21.67 -14.64 0.40
CA ALA A 561 -21.46 -16.05 0.11
C ALA A 561 -20.14 -16.55 0.72
N LEU A 562 -19.03 -15.84 0.51
CA LEU A 562 -17.73 -16.16 1.11
C LEU A 562 -17.77 -16.13 2.64
N GLN A 563 -18.50 -15.18 3.25
CA GLN A 563 -18.71 -15.17 4.69
C GLN A 563 -19.47 -16.40 5.19
N LYS A 564 -20.51 -16.82 4.48
CA LYS A 564 -21.28 -18.03 4.78
C LYS A 564 -20.43 -19.30 4.62
N ASP A 565 -19.64 -19.37 3.56
CA ASP A 565 -18.77 -20.51 3.28
C ASP A 565 -17.61 -20.59 4.27
N ASN A 566 -16.99 -19.46 4.63
CA ASN A 566 -15.99 -19.37 5.69
C ASN A 566 -16.55 -19.82 7.03
N LEU A 567 -17.79 -19.45 7.35
CA LEU A 567 -18.47 -19.91 8.57
C LEU A 567 -18.69 -21.42 8.50
N ASN A 568 -19.19 -21.97 7.38
CA ASN A 568 -19.38 -23.42 7.16
C ASN A 568 -18.05 -24.21 7.25
N LEU A 569 -16.97 -23.69 6.67
CA LEU A 569 -15.61 -24.23 6.79
C LEU A 569 -15.14 -24.25 8.25
N TYR A 570 -15.44 -23.19 9.00
CA TYR A 570 -15.17 -23.16 10.43
C TYR A 570 -16.01 -24.20 11.18
N GLU A 571 -17.30 -24.37 10.86
CA GLU A 571 -18.14 -25.44 11.44
C GLU A 571 -17.53 -26.81 11.16
N LYS A 572 -17.22 -27.11 9.90
CA LYS A 572 -16.60 -28.38 9.47
C LYS A 572 -15.26 -28.62 10.15
N THR A 573 -14.40 -27.61 10.23
CA THR A 573 -13.10 -27.71 10.93
C THR A 573 -13.29 -27.95 12.42
N ARG A 574 -14.30 -27.33 13.03
CA ARG A 574 -14.66 -27.59 14.43
C ARG A 574 -15.23 -28.99 14.61
N TYR A 575 -16.12 -29.46 13.73
CA TYR A 575 -16.67 -30.81 13.77
C TYR A 575 -15.58 -31.86 13.58
N VAL A 576 -14.67 -31.67 12.61
CA VAL A 576 -13.53 -32.57 12.39
C VAL A 576 -12.57 -32.53 13.58
N SER A 577 -12.25 -31.36 14.12
CA SER A 577 -11.37 -31.26 15.30
C SER A 577 -11.99 -31.83 16.58
N THR A 578 -13.31 -31.70 16.78
CA THR A 578 -14.01 -32.37 17.90
C THR A 578 -14.17 -33.87 17.69
N TYR A 579 -14.37 -34.32 16.45
CA TYR A 579 -14.42 -35.74 16.10
C TYR A 579 -13.03 -36.41 16.20
N ASN A 580 -11.96 -35.74 15.76
CA ASN A 580 -10.58 -36.19 15.98
C ASN A 580 -10.17 -36.17 17.46
N ARG A 581 -10.88 -35.40 18.30
CA ARG A 581 -10.73 -35.40 19.77
C ARG A 581 -11.62 -36.45 20.44
N GLY A 582 -12.50 -37.11 19.69
CA GLY A 582 -13.51 -38.06 20.15
C GLY A 582 -13.05 -39.52 20.24
N GLY A 583 -11.77 -39.75 20.51
CA GLY A 583 -11.20 -41.06 20.83
C GLY A 583 -10.55 -41.06 22.23
N GLY A 584 -11.33 -40.77 23.28
CA GLY A 584 -10.83 -40.77 24.66
C GLY A 584 -11.63 -39.89 25.60
N ALA A 585 -11.83 -40.38 26.82
CA ALA A 585 -12.79 -39.91 27.83
C ALA A 585 -12.72 -38.43 28.24
N ALA A 586 -13.85 -37.99 28.79
CA ALA A 586 -14.15 -36.69 29.37
C ALA A 586 -13.04 -36.10 30.26
N THR A 587 -12.72 -34.82 30.04
CA THR A 587 -12.53 -33.82 31.11
C THR A 587 -12.75 -32.41 30.55
N SER A 588 -13.54 -31.65 31.29
CA SER A 588 -13.80 -30.22 31.13
C SER A 588 -12.57 -29.42 31.52
N SER A 589 -11.91 -28.76 30.57
CA SER A 589 -11.03 -27.61 30.81
C SER A 589 -10.86 -26.83 29.51
N ALA A 590 -11.57 -25.70 29.42
CA ALA A 590 -11.22 -24.61 28.52
C ALA A 590 -10.01 -23.88 29.13
N TYR A 591 -9.10 -23.40 28.28
CA TYR A 591 -7.81 -22.77 28.59
C TYR A 591 -6.65 -23.75 28.84
N GLY A 592 -5.91 -24.04 27.76
CA GLY A 592 -4.62 -24.70 27.80
C GLY A 592 -4.03 -24.76 26.39
N ALA A 593 -2.89 -24.07 26.19
CA ALA A 593 -2.08 -24.21 24.99
C ALA A 593 -1.64 -25.67 24.84
N ASN A 594 -1.88 -26.26 23.68
CA ASN A 594 -1.65 -27.68 23.41
C ASN A 594 -0.18 -27.91 23.01
N PRO A 595 0.58 -28.83 23.65
CA PRO A 595 1.99 -29.09 23.32
C PRO A 595 2.12 -30.36 22.47
N ASN A 596 1.63 -30.33 21.21
CA ASN A 596 1.82 -31.46 20.28
C ASN A 596 2.27 -30.94 18.90
N PRO A 597 3.44 -31.37 18.36
CA PRO A 597 4.11 -30.70 17.25
C PRO A 597 3.68 -31.15 15.85
N SER A 598 2.45 -31.62 15.66
CA SER A 598 2.01 -32.17 14.36
C SER A 598 0.69 -31.62 13.82
N THR A 599 0.17 -30.52 14.35
CA THR A 599 -0.94 -29.79 13.72
C THR A 599 -0.38 -28.62 12.91
N VAL A 600 -0.38 -28.78 11.58
CA VAL A 600 0.03 -27.75 10.62
C VAL A 600 -0.90 -26.54 10.75
N SER A 601 -0.39 -25.46 11.32
CA SER A 601 -1.00 -24.13 11.24
C SER A 601 -0.79 -23.59 9.82
N ILE A 602 -1.82 -23.71 8.98
CA ILE A 602 -1.90 -23.00 7.70
C ILE A 602 -2.10 -21.51 7.98
N GLY A 603 -1.21 -20.65 7.46
CA GLY A 603 -1.51 -19.22 7.31
C GLY A 603 -0.34 -18.28 7.58
N GLU A 604 0.31 -17.90 6.50
CA GLU A 604 1.32 -16.85 6.32
C GLU A 604 0.79 -15.45 6.70
N THR A 605 1.67 -14.63 7.29
CA THR A 605 1.65 -13.15 7.32
C THR A 605 0.33 -12.42 7.63
N GLY A 606 -0.10 -12.46 8.90
CA GLY A 606 -1.07 -11.51 9.44
C GLY A 606 -1.77 -12.08 10.67
N ASN A 607 -1.70 -11.38 11.80
CA ASN A 607 -2.17 -11.77 13.13
C ASN A 607 -3.43 -12.70 13.14
N PRO A 608 -3.27 -14.05 13.10
CA PRO A 608 -4.34 -14.96 12.67
C PRO A 608 -5.36 -15.27 13.78
N GLY A 609 -5.05 -14.91 15.03
CA GLY A 609 -5.98 -15.03 16.15
C GLY A 609 -7.25 -14.22 15.94
N ILE A 610 -7.15 -13.02 15.36
CA ILE A 610 -8.29 -12.09 15.23
C ILE A 610 -9.32 -12.57 14.21
N ALA A 611 -8.88 -13.13 13.06
CA ALA A 611 -9.78 -13.62 12.02
C ALA A 611 -10.48 -14.91 12.48
N MET A 612 -9.73 -15.85 13.07
CA MET A 612 -10.29 -17.08 13.65
C MET A 612 -11.25 -16.78 14.81
N ASP A 613 -10.91 -15.81 15.68
CA ASP A 613 -11.77 -15.40 16.79
C ASP A 613 -13.04 -14.70 16.29
N ARG A 614 -12.99 -13.95 15.18
CA ARG A 614 -14.17 -13.32 14.56
C ARG A 614 -15.15 -14.37 14.03
N TYR A 615 -14.67 -15.36 13.29
CA TYR A 615 -15.53 -16.45 12.78
C TYR A 615 -16.01 -17.37 13.89
N ARG A 616 -15.20 -17.60 14.94
CA ARG A 616 -15.61 -18.29 16.16
C ARG A 616 -16.75 -17.58 16.87
N GLN A 617 -16.65 -16.27 17.08
CA GLN A 617 -17.71 -15.47 17.70
C GLN A 617 -18.98 -15.44 16.85
N ALA A 618 -18.83 -15.28 15.52
CA ALA A 618 -19.96 -15.33 14.59
C ALA A 618 -20.68 -16.69 14.64
N TYR A 619 -19.92 -17.79 14.64
CA TYR A 619 -20.45 -19.15 14.78
C TYR A 619 -21.14 -19.38 16.14
N GLU A 620 -20.49 -19.00 17.25
CA GLU A 620 -21.05 -19.16 18.61
C GLU A 620 -22.33 -18.31 18.82
N SER A 621 -22.42 -17.16 18.16
CA SER A 621 -23.62 -16.32 18.14
C SER A 621 -24.77 -16.94 17.33
N ASN A 622 -24.46 -17.68 16.27
CA ASN A 622 -25.45 -18.31 15.40
C ASN A 622 -25.95 -19.66 15.95
N ILE A 623 -25.08 -20.42 16.63
CA ILE A 623 -25.40 -21.75 17.16
C ILE A 623 -26.13 -21.70 18.52
N SER A 624 -26.01 -20.61 19.29
CA SER A 624 -26.59 -20.53 20.64
C SER A 624 -27.95 -19.79 20.63
N PRO A 625 -29.09 -20.51 20.70
CA PRO A 625 -30.40 -19.89 20.75
C PRO A 625 -30.57 -18.97 21.96
N PHE A 626 -29.82 -19.21 23.04
CA PHE A 626 -29.79 -18.37 24.23
C PHE A 626 -28.99 -17.07 24.08
N ALA A 627 -27.98 -16.98 23.20
CA ALA A 627 -27.29 -15.71 22.93
C ALA A 627 -28.14 -14.82 22.02
N ALA A 628 -28.80 -15.40 21.02
CA ALA A 628 -29.81 -14.69 20.23
C ALA A 628 -30.96 -14.19 21.12
N PHE A 629 -31.39 -14.99 22.11
CA PHE A 629 -32.38 -14.57 23.10
C PHE A 629 -31.87 -13.45 24.02
N ARG A 630 -30.69 -13.59 24.66
CA ARG A 630 -30.07 -12.52 25.48
C ARG A 630 -29.77 -11.25 24.69
N GLY A 631 -29.42 -11.37 23.42
CA GLY A 631 -29.22 -10.24 22.50
C GLY A 631 -30.54 -9.50 22.20
N ARG A 632 -31.62 -10.25 21.95
CA ARG A 632 -32.97 -9.67 21.75
C ARG A 632 -33.56 -9.10 23.04
N GLU A 633 -33.29 -9.73 24.18
CA GLU A 633 -33.74 -9.30 25.49
C GLU A 633 -32.99 -8.05 25.97
N SER A 634 -31.66 -8.00 25.80
CA SER A 634 -30.86 -6.80 26.06
C SER A 634 -31.20 -5.65 25.11
N ALA A 635 -31.50 -5.92 23.83
CA ALA A 635 -32.00 -4.91 22.90
C ALA A 635 -33.40 -4.40 23.27
N ARG A 636 -34.28 -5.26 23.79
CA ARG A 636 -35.58 -4.85 24.36
C ARG A 636 -35.42 -4.05 25.64
N ALA A 637 -34.49 -4.44 26.53
CA ALA A 637 -34.17 -3.68 27.74
C ALA A 637 -33.62 -2.30 27.38
N TYR A 638 -32.72 -2.20 26.40
CA TYR A 638 -32.19 -0.93 25.89
C TYR A 638 -33.27 -0.03 25.27
N LYS A 639 -34.26 -0.62 24.59
CA LYS A 639 -35.42 0.12 24.05
C LYS A 639 -36.43 0.56 25.12
N ARG A 640 -36.43 -0.07 26.31
CA ARG A 640 -37.29 0.29 27.45
C ARG A 640 -36.67 1.36 28.37
N MET A 641 -35.38 1.65 28.23
CA MET A 641 -34.68 2.68 29.01
C MET A 641 -34.97 4.09 28.46
N SER A 642 -35.14 5.05 29.37
CA SER A 642 -35.33 6.45 29.01
C SER A 642 -34.09 7.05 28.33
N LEU A 643 -34.23 8.15 27.59
CA LEU A 643 -33.11 8.80 26.89
C LEU A 643 -31.89 9.14 27.79
N PRO A 644 -32.03 9.66 29.03
CA PRO A 644 -30.88 9.88 29.91
C PRO A 644 -30.23 8.57 30.35
N GLU A 645 -31.02 7.54 30.64
CA GLU A 645 -30.50 6.21 31.00
C GLU A 645 -29.75 5.57 29.82
N ARG A 646 -30.19 5.79 28.58
CA ARG A 646 -29.48 5.31 27.38
C ARG A 646 -28.13 6.02 27.18
N ALA A 647 -28.05 7.31 27.51
CA ALA A 647 -26.80 8.06 27.48
C ALA A 647 -25.83 7.54 28.55
N VAL A 648 -26.29 7.35 29.79
CA VAL A 648 -25.49 6.77 30.88
C VAL A 648 -25.06 5.33 30.55
N TYR A 649 -25.95 4.52 29.99
CA TYR A 649 -25.64 3.15 29.58
C TYR A 649 -24.60 3.11 28.45
N SER A 650 -24.68 4.02 27.47
CA SER A 650 -23.65 4.13 26.44
C SER A 650 -22.31 4.58 27.00
N LEU A 651 -22.30 5.55 27.91
CA LEU A 651 -21.08 6.07 28.52
C LEU A 651 -20.40 5.02 29.40
N THR A 652 -21.16 4.33 30.24
CA THR A 652 -20.66 3.24 31.09
C THR A 652 -20.16 2.06 30.28
N ARG A 653 -20.84 1.68 29.19
CA ARG A 653 -20.36 0.62 28.29
C ARG A 653 -19.05 1.00 27.61
N THR A 654 -18.90 2.23 27.15
CA THR A 654 -17.66 2.71 26.51
C THR A 654 -16.51 2.76 27.51
N VAL A 655 -16.76 3.20 28.75
CA VAL A 655 -15.76 3.26 29.83
C VAL A 655 -15.35 1.87 30.35
N LEU A 656 -16.23 0.87 30.26
CA LEU A 656 -15.96 -0.50 30.72
C LEU A 656 -15.46 -1.43 29.61
N ALA A 657 -15.53 -1.02 28.35
CA ALA A 657 -15.18 -1.85 27.21
C ALA A 657 -13.67 -2.10 27.08
N SER A 658 -12.81 -1.15 27.47
CA SER A 658 -11.36 -1.30 27.33
C SER A 658 -10.64 -1.26 28.68
N ARG A 659 -9.56 -2.06 28.79
CA ARG A 659 -8.74 -2.11 30.02
C ARG A 659 -8.12 -0.76 30.36
N THR A 660 -7.79 0.03 29.33
CA THR A 660 -7.21 1.38 29.47
C THR A 660 -8.25 2.39 29.92
N SER A 661 -9.46 2.41 29.34
CA SER A 661 -10.55 3.30 29.76
C SER A 661 -11.00 3.03 31.20
N ARG A 662 -11.03 1.76 31.62
CA ARG A 662 -11.31 1.38 33.02
C ARG A 662 -10.28 1.94 33.99
N ASN A 663 -8.99 1.86 33.65
CA ASN A 663 -7.91 2.40 34.49
C ASN A 663 -7.93 3.93 34.53
N LEU A 664 -8.25 4.58 33.42
CA LEU A 664 -8.34 6.04 33.31
C LEU A 664 -9.54 6.59 34.09
N PHE A 665 -10.68 5.90 34.03
CA PHE A 665 -11.86 6.23 34.85
C PHE A 665 -11.59 6.04 36.35
N ALA A 666 -10.90 4.96 36.74
CA ALA A 666 -10.49 4.76 38.13
C ALA A 666 -9.53 5.88 38.60
N ALA A 667 -8.55 6.27 37.78
CA ALA A 667 -7.66 7.40 38.07
C ALA A 667 -8.42 8.73 38.16
N TYR A 668 -9.39 8.96 37.28
CA TYR A 668 -10.26 10.14 37.33
C TYR A 668 -11.09 10.18 38.62
N CYS A 669 -11.70 9.06 39.02
CA CYS A 669 -12.42 8.97 40.30
C CYS A 669 -11.50 9.27 41.48
N VAL A 670 -10.29 8.71 41.51
CA VAL A 670 -9.31 8.98 42.58
C VAL A 670 -8.89 10.46 42.58
N ALA A 671 -8.63 11.04 41.41
CA ALA A 671 -8.28 12.46 41.28
C ALA A 671 -9.42 13.38 41.74
N LEU A 672 -10.67 13.03 41.44
CA LEU A 672 -11.84 13.76 41.91
C LEU A 672 -11.96 13.67 43.44
N HIS A 673 -11.79 12.47 44.01
CA HIS A 673 -11.80 12.31 45.47
C HIS A 673 -10.66 13.09 46.14
N LEU A 674 -9.45 13.10 45.56
CA LEU A 674 -8.33 13.91 46.02
C LEU A 674 -8.64 15.40 45.92
N LEU A 675 -9.24 15.85 44.82
CA LEU A 675 -9.64 17.24 44.64
C LEU A 675 -10.67 17.65 45.70
N VAL A 676 -11.68 16.83 45.95
CA VAL A 676 -12.67 17.07 47.02
C VAL A 676 -12.00 17.07 48.39
N PHE A 677 -11.04 16.19 48.63
CA PHE A 677 -10.28 16.18 49.88
C PHE A 677 -9.45 17.46 50.04
N VAL A 678 -8.82 17.93 48.97
CA VAL A 678 -8.05 19.18 48.96
C VAL A 678 -8.96 20.39 49.16
N THR A 679 -10.12 20.46 48.50
CA THR A 679 -11.06 21.58 48.69
C THR A 679 -11.64 21.58 50.10
N LEU A 680 -11.98 20.42 50.66
CA LEU A 680 -12.41 20.31 52.06
C LEU A 680 -11.28 20.63 53.03
N TYR A 681 -10.04 20.24 52.73
CA TYR A 681 -8.88 20.59 53.55
C TYR A 681 -8.59 22.09 53.52
N TRP A 682 -8.66 22.74 52.36
CA TRP A 682 -8.49 24.18 52.25
C TRP A 682 -9.64 24.96 52.87
N LEU A 683 -10.88 24.47 52.76
CA LEU A 683 -12.05 25.06 53.42
C LEU A 683 -11.95 24.90 54.94
N SER A 684 -11.57 23.72 55.42
CA SER A 684 -11.31 23.46 56.85
C SER A 684 -10.13 24.27 57.39
N SER A 685 -9.04 24.39 56.62
CA SER A 685 -7.87 25.18 57.02
C SER A 685 -8.18 26.68 57.05
N SER A 686 -8.96 27.18 56.10
CA SER A 686 -9.43 28.56 56.12
C SER A 686 -10.45 28.84 57.24
N ASP A 687 -11.31 27.89 57.58
CA ASP A 687 -12.19 27.99 58.76
C ASP A 687 -11.40 27.93 60.08
N VAL A 688 -10.36 27.09 60.19
CA VAL A 688 -9.46 27.07 61.36
C VAL A 688 -8.65 28.37 61.45
N GLN A 689 -8.19 28.94 60.34
CA GLN A 689 -7.54 30.25 60.32
C GLN A 689 -8.50 31.37 60.74
N ARG A 690 -9.78 31.31 60.34
CA ARG A 690 -10.79 32.27 60.81
C ARG A 690 -11.10 32.12 62.29
N VAL A 691 -11.22 30.90 62.82
CA VAL A 691 -11.45 30.65 64.24
C VAL A 691 -10.24 31.08 65.09
N THR A 692 -9.01 30.80 64.64
CA THR A 692 -7.79 31.26 65.32
C THR A 692 -7.57 32.78 65.23
N HIS A 693 -7.99 33.44 64.14
CA HIS A 693 -8.00 34.90 64.06
C HIS A 693 -9.09 35.51 64.96
N LEU A 694 -10.24 34.83 65.14
CA LEU A 694 -11.28 35.26 66.07
C LEU A 694 -10.86 35.06 67.54
N GLU A 695 -10.22 33.93 67.87
CA GLU A 695 -9.69 33.66 69.21
C GLU A 695 -8.51 34.57 69.57
N SER A 696 -7.60 34.87 68.63
CA SER A 696 -6.53 35.84 68.86
C SER A 696 -7.04 37.28 68.97
N ALA A 697 -8.07 37.65 68.21
CA ALA A 697 -8.76 38.94 68.38
C ALA A 697 -9.55 39.02 69.70
N ALA A 698 -10.17 37.91 70.14
CA ALA A 698 -10.86 37.83 71.42
C ALA A 698 -9.87 37.81 72.62
N ALA A 699 -8.71 37.16 72.49
CA ALA A 699 -7.65 37.16 73.49
C ALA A 699 -6.95 38.54 73.61
N ALA A 700 -6.77 39.25 72.49
CA ALA A 700 -6.28 40.63 72.48
C ALA A 700 -7.31 41.62 73.10
N ALA A 701 -8.61 41.37 72.94
CA ALA A 701 -9.66 42.15 73.58
C ALA A 701 -9.83 41.83 75.09
N ALA A 702 -9.57 40.59 75.51
CA ALA A 702 -9.63 40.18 76.92
C ALA A 702 -8.40 40.60 77.75
N GLY A 703 -7.25 40.85 77.12
CA GLY A 703 -6.01 41.31 77.80
C GLY A 703 -6.03 42.76 78.30
N VAL A 704 -7.02 43.56 77.90
CA VAL A 704 -7.15 44.99 78.30
C VAL A 704 -8.16 45.18 79.44
N ALA A 705 -8.93 44.16 79.80
CA ALA A 705 -9.99 44.27 80.80
C ALA A 705 -9.91 43.12 81.82
N GLY A 706 -8.99 43.18 82.78
CA GLY A 706 -8.95 42.13 83.81
C GLY A 706 -7.81 42.16 84.83
N GLY A 707 -7.28 43.33 85.19
CA GLY A 707 -6.47 43.45 86.40
C GLY A 707 -7.37 43.66 87.60
N SER A 708 -7.59 42.65 88.45
CA SER A 708 -7.96 42.81 89.87
C SER A 708 -8.19 41.46 90.59
N LEU A 709 -7.31 41.17 91.55
CA LEU A 709 -7.49 40.39 92.79
C LEU A 709 -7.78 38.87 92.76
N GLY A 710 -6.91 38.13 93.49
CA GLY A 710 -7.35 37.09 94.46
C GLY A 710 -6.84 35.66 94.24
N SER A 711 -5.69 35.33 94.84
CA SER A 711 -5.29 33.95 95.23
C SER A 711 -5.97 33.59 96.58
N PRO A 712 -5.95 32.34 97.13
CA PRO A 712 -5.26 31.12 96.67
C PRO A 712 -6.05 29.78 96.88
N MET A 713 -5.36 28.67 96.55
CA MET A 713 -5.36 27.35 97.24
C MET A 713 -6.36 26.25 96.85
N ASP A 714 -5.81 25.17 96.26
CA ASP A 714 -5.70 23.81 96.84
C ASP A 714 -6.20 22.64 95.95
N GLY A 715 -5.45 21.53 95.98
CA GLY A 715 -5.95 20.17 95.74
C GLY A 715 -5.87 19.56 94.33
N ALA A 716 -4.73 18.95 93.98
CA ALA A 716 -4.67 17.78 93.10
C ALA A 716 -5.12 16.50 93.87
N PRO A 717 -5.12 15.25 93.33
CA PRO A 717 -5.10 14.74 91.94
C PRO A 717 -6.13 13.59 91.69
N LYS A 718 -6.25 13.11 90.43
CA LYS A 718 -6.34 11.67 90.03
C LYS A 718 -6.75 11.50 88.55
N ASP A 719 -5.76 11.34 87.67
CA ASP A 719 -5.35 10.06 87.04
C ASP A 719 -6.37 8.89 86.89
N PRO A 720 -6.14 7.93 85.96
CA PRO A 720 -6.77 7.88 84.64
C PRO A 720 -7.37 6.49 84.32
N ALA A 721 -8.13 6.35 83.22
CA ALA A 721 -8.32 5.03 82.57
C ALA A 721 -8.89 5.11 81.15
N LYS A 722 -8.11 4.51 80.23
CA LYS A 722 -8.40 3.97 78.90
C LYS A 722 -8.55 4.90 77.71
#